data_AF-A0A3B8L9F9-F1
#
_entry.id   AF-A0A3B8L9F9-F1
#
_cell.length_a   1.000
_cell.length_b   1.000
_cell.length_c   1.000
_cell.angle_alpha   90.00
_cell.angle_beta   90.00
_cell.angle_gamma   90.00
#
_symmetry.space_group_name_H-M   'P 1'
#
loop_
_entity.id
_entity.type
_entity.pdbx_description
1 polymer ?
#
loop_
_entity_poly.entity_id
_entity_poly.type
_entity_poly.pdbx_seq_one_letter_code
_entity_poly.pdbx_strand_id
1 'polypeptide(L)'
;MPLISMLLSGRHFLRRRCVPTDPFNSYNPIRWSAGPLIGRCRPGPPPMLQILSRSKNASRVLWCVRCVVVVVTVIGAVGLVGCTRDYYRRTADKQTYGILEEKAVDERWQQESFDITPDPRSRFFDPHDPDNPPLPPDDPTANQSMVSAYGMRGSELWNQLDQLDHVENPEWTVALGGDRFVGPGSPLPPIRKLTLQDAVTLGLIHSRDYQEQVENVYLSSLSLTFERYLFDVRPSAFGSEPTAGLLAGFTPGESGRLELDGVSAGVRKLLPTGAQLMAEMTNNTIWMFSGTDGSGTAGGLAFSLVQPLLAGSQREVVLENLTQAERKALYSIRNFARFRRDFYVTIVTGERAVPLPGSAGGGVLAFLIRGERSPTVGFYFMLYRLQTLRNVRDNVASLQSRVNQLRALAEAGRATSLDVTQLESSLQRQRMMLLIRERVFLDQLDRLKLQLGLPPDMELELDDSLLEPFRLTTPIHETLEKRLATFTTRLTAVRADASQGALESVVAGLQAVNEQLEFQAREFDGYFKRLDVVLPRRKRRMSETERSEIDRLLAEDLARFLDLRSRIGKLPAEVESFRRRLSKPMTVEESRVLVGELVMLREELVRMTREFSSLLVTVRLELIEITPVEMGLATSVQMALDNRLDLMNRRAFVMDARRRVELAANQLQMTVDLVAEGEANTRPLLDNGKPFDFRGSQSDYRLGVRVTTPLDRQAQRNNFRASQVSFQRARRNYMAAEDQVKLDVRYAHRRVEMKRRVFEINRRAVRVAARELDQAVEFAARPPRPGQDVADQSSQGVNISRALDNILEAQNEMIETWVDYESSRHALYRDTGTMQIDSQGRWVK
;
A
#
# COMPACT_ATOMS: atom_id res chain seq x y z
N MET A 1 10.79 -50.13 13.70
CA MET A 1 10.81 -51.60 13.94
C MET A 1 11.22 -52.29 12.64
N PRO A 2 11.86 -53.49 12.68
CA PRO A 2 12.50 -54.10 11.51
C PRO A 2 11.66 -55.22 10.84
N LEU A 3 12.23 -55.84 9.76
CA LEU A 3 11.79 -57.06 9.04
C LEU A 3 10.58 -56.86 8.08
N ILE A 4 10.38 -57.57 6.96
CA ILE A 4 11.18 -58.53 6.14
C ILE A 4 10.58 -58.46 4.69
N SER A 5 11.35 -58.30 3.60
CA SER A 5 11.92 -59.32 2.68
C SER A 5 10.92 -60.07 1.76
N MET A 6 11.44 -60.61 0.63
CA MET A 6 10.79 -61.30 -0.52
C MET A 6 10.13 -60.42 -1.62
N LEU A 7 9.97 -60.89 -2.88
CA LEU A 7 10.91 -61.49 -3.86
C LEU A 7 10.19 -61.72 -5.22
N LEU A 8 10.91 -61.56 -6.34
CA LEU A 8 10.71 -62.19 -7.66
C LEU A 8 9.46 -61.94 -8.56
N SER A 9 9.79 -61.57 -9.80
CA SER A 9 9.29 -62.14 -11.08
C SER A 9 7.91 -61.76 -11.65
N GLY A 10 7.94 -60.96 -12.73
CA GLY A 10 6.86 -60.83 -13.72
C GLY A 10 7.37 -60.14 -15.00
N ARG A 11 7.08 -60.67 -16.19
CA ARG A 11 7.56 -60.15 -17.48
C ARG A 11 6.42 -59.69 -18.40
N HIS A 12 6.79 -58.77 -19.30
CA HIS A 12 6.27 -58.52 -20.67
C HIS A 12 5.12 -57.52 -20.91
N PHE A 13 5.33 -56.78 -22.01
CA PHE A 13 4.40 -55.98 -22.83
C PHE A 13 3.88 -54.68 -22.15
N LEU A 14 3.68 -53.55 -22.86
CA LEU A 14 3.72 -53.29 -24.32
C LEU A 14 4.34 -51.91 -24.65
N ARG A 15 4.64 -51.68 -25.94
CA ARG A 15 5.09 -50.37 -26.47
C ARG A 15 3.97 -49.32 -26.42
N ARG A 16 4.33 -48.05 -26.23
CA ARG A 16 3.87 -46.96 -27.11
C ARG A 16 5.04 -46.02 -27.46
N ARG A 17 5.04 -45.54 -28.71
CA ARG A 17 5.83 -44.38 -29.16
C ARG A 17 4.92 -43.15 -29.06
N CYS A 18 5.51 -42.00 -28.75
CA CYS A 18 5.19 -40.74 -29.44
C CYS A 18 6.51 -40.15 -29.94
N VAL A 19 6.44 -39.42 -31.05
CA VAL A 19 7.55 -38.72 -31.74
C VAL A 19 7.03 -37.29 -31.97
N PRO A 20 7.86 -36.24 -31.83
CA PRO A 20 7.35 -34.87 -31.62
C PRO A 20 6.87 -34.19 -32.92
N THR A 21 6.24 -33.04 -32.73
CA THR A 21 5.80 -32.13 -33.80
C THR A 21 6.17 -30.68 -33.46
N ASP A 22 7.32 -30.23 -33.96
CA ASP A 22 7.42 -28.86 -34.48
C ASP A 22 6.58 -28.76 -35.79
N PRO A 23 6.50 -27.60 -36.47
CA PRO A 23 7.50 -27.40 -37.54
C PRO A 23 7.84 -25.95 -37.96
N PHE A 24 9.01 -25.80 -38.62
CA PHE A 24 9.40 -24.71 -39.56
C PHE A 24 9.55 -23.27 -39.01
N ASN A 25 10.39 -22.37 -39.56
CA ASN A 25 11.65 -22.40 -40.37
C ASN A 25 12.16 -20.93 -40.35
N SER A 26 13.41 -20.50 -40.56
CA SER A 26 14.42 -20.91 -41.54
C SER A 26 15.68 -20.04 -41.39
N TYR A 27 16.88 -20.58 -41.68
CA TYR A 27 17.80 -20.13 -42.74
C TYR A 27 19.20 -20.78 -42.59
N ASN A 28 19.86 -20.99 -43.74
CA ASN A 28 21.18 -21.61 -43.99
C ASN A 28 21.51 -21.28 -45.48
N PRO A 29 22.62 -21.67 -46.15
CA PRO A 29 23.75 -22.54 -45.76
C PRO A 29 25.14 -21.99 -46.23
N ILE A 30 26.08 -22.89 -46.62
CA ILE A 30 27.31 -22.67 -47.45
C ILE A 30 28.51 -22.08 -46.66
N ARG A 31 29.79 -22.49 -46.78
CA ARG A 31 30.64 -23.60 -47.36
C ARG A 31 32.08 -23.39 -46.73
N TRP A 32 33.23 -24.07 -46.93
CA TRP A 32 33.85 -25.29 -47.52
C TRP A 32 35.35 -25.28 -47.02
N SER A 33 36.35 -26.12 -47.37
CA SER A 33 36.60 -27.54 -47.75
C SER A 33 38.13 -27.64 -48.08
N ALA A 34 38.86 -28.74 -48.29
CA ALA A 34 38.63 -30.20 -48.37
C ALA A 34 39.98 -30.97 -48.22
N GLY A 35 39.94 -32.29 -48.05
CA GLY A 35 40.94 -33.20 -48.69
C GLY A 35 41.96 -33.96 -47.81
N PRO A 36 42.47 -35.15 -48.26
CA PRO A 36 43.40 -36.02 -47.51
C PRO A 36 44.70 -36.35 -48.29
N LEU A 37 45.54 -37.28 -47.78
CA LEU A 37 46.46 -38.10 -48.61
C LEU A 37 46.86 -39.45 -47.94
N ILE A 38 47.63 -40.29 -48.66
CA ILE A 38 47.76 -41.77 -48.46
C ILE A 38 49.23 -42.21 -48.39
N GLY A 39 49.56 -43.28 -47.65
CA GLY A 39 50.86 -43.98 -47.69
C GLY A 39 50.83 -45.42 -47.14
N ARG A 40 51.72 -46.31 -47.61
CA ARG A 40 51.81 -47.75 -47.21
C ARG A 40 53.28 -48.20 -46.99
N CYS A 41 53.46 -49.26 -46.18
CA CYS A 41 54.29 -50.48 -46.41
C CYS A 41 55.09 -50.98 -45.17
N ARG A 42 55.43 -52.29 -45.18
CA ARG A 42 56.25 -53.02 -44.18
C ARG A 42 57.66 -53.32 -44.74
N PRO A 43 58.63 -53.71 -43.89
CA PRO A 43 59.01 -55.15 -43.83
C PRO A 43 59.33 -55.65 -42.39
N GLY A 44 59.90 -56.87 -42.27
CA GLY A 44 60.38 -57.55 -41.05
C GLY A 44 60.80 -59.01 -41.35
N PRO A 45 61.10 -59.90 -40.38
CA PRO A 45 61.19 -59.73 -38.92
C PRO A 45 62.67 -59.72 -38.43
N PRO A 46 63.39 -60.75 -37.86
CA PRO A 46 63.07 -62.15 -37.50
C PRO A 46 63.00 -62.43 -35.95
N PRO A 47 63.85 -63.20 -35.20
CA PRO A 47 63.27 -64.14 -34.20
C PRO A 47 63.92 -64.30 -32.80
N MET A 48 63.22 -65.06 -31.93
CA MET A 48 63.68 -65.71 -30.66
C MET A 48 63.94 -64.79 -29.43
N LEU A 49 63.64 -65.18 -28.17
CA LEU A 49 62.95 -66.37 -27.62
C LEU A 49 62.07 -66.02 -26.38
N GLN A 50 61.55 -67.06 -25.69
CA GLN A 50 60.64 -67.06 -24.53
C GLN A 50 61.21 -66.31 -23.29
N ILE A 51 60.43 -65.84 -22.29
CA ILE A 51 59.79 -66.65 -21.21
C ILE A 51 58.61 -65.90 -20.52
N LEU A 52 57.76 -66.67 -19.83
CA LEU A 52 56.56 -66.32 -19.05
C LEU A 52 56.68 -65.17 -18.03
N SER A 53 55.63 -64.34 -17.90
CA SER A 53 54.71 -64.37 -16.73
C SER A 53 53.55 -63.36 -16.83
N ARG A 54 52.46 -63.59 -16.07
CA ARG A 54 51.29 -62.68 -15.97
C ARG A 54 51.53 -61.59 -14.92
N SER A 55 51.54 -60.31 -15.28
CA SER A 55 51.44 -59.22 -14.31
C SER A 55 49.97 -58.88 -14.00
N LYS A 56 49.60 -58.76 -12.72
CA LYS A 56 48.22 -58.46 -12.26
C LYS A 56 47.90 -56.96 -12.21
N ASN A 57 48.75 -56.11 -12.78
CA ASN A 57 48.74 -54.66 -12.50
C ASN A 57 47.89 -53.84 -13.49
N ALA A 58 47.80 -54.25 -14.76
CA ALA A 58 47.06 -53.50 -15.79
C ALA A 58 45.56 -53.32 -15.44
N SER A 59 44.92 -54.35 -14.88
CA SER A 59 43.52 -54.27 -14.45
C SER A 59 43.31 -53.37 -13.24
N ARG A 60 44.28 -53.28 -12.32
CA ARG A 60 44.21 -52.37 -11.15
C ARG A 60 44.32 -50.91 -11.56
N VAL A 61 45.27 -50.56 -12.45
CA VAL A 61 45.42 -49.19 -12.95
C VAL A 61 44.14 -48.75 -13.68
N LEU A 62 43.59 -49.59 -14.57
CA LEU A 62 42.36 -49.27 -15.30
C LEU A 62 41.13 -49.15 -14.40
N TRP A 63 41.08 -49.89 -13.29
CA TRP A 63 40.01 -49.78 -12.29
C TRP A 63 40.16 -48.51 -11.45
N CYS A 64 41.38 -48.17 -10.98
CA CYS A 64 41.65 -46.92 -10.28
C CYS A 64 41.32 -45.69 -11.15
N VAL A 65 41.74 -45.66 -12.42
CA VAL A 65 41.39 -44.56 -13.34
C VAL A 65 39.87 -44.45 -13.53
N ARG A 66 39.16 -45.58 -13.69
CA ARG A 66 37.69 -45.56 -13.74
C ARG A 66 37.05 -45.05 -12.44
N CYS A 67 37.54 -45.47 -11.28
CA CYS A 67 37.02 -45.00 -9.99
C CYS A 67 37.30 -43.50 -9.76
N VAL A 68 38.49 -43.00 -10.13
CA VAL A 68 38.81 -41.56 -10.04
C VAL A 68 37.94 -40.75 -11.00
N VAL A 69 37.78 -41.18 -12.27
CA VAL A 69 36.88 -40.50 -13.22
C VAL A 69 35.44 -40.52 -12.71
N VAL A 70 34.93 -41.66 -12.22
CA VAL A 70 33.59 -41.74 -11.63
C VAL A 70 33.45 -40.79 -10.45
N VAL A 71 34.37 -40.80 -9.48
CA VAL A 71 34.33 -39.91 -8.31
C VAL A 71 34.39 -38.44 -8.72
N VAL A 72 35.24 -38.06 -9.68
CA VAL A 72 35.31 -36.69 -10.21
C VAL A 72 34.01 -36.30 -10.92
N THR A 73 33.41 -37.19 -11.73
CA THR A 73 32.09 -36.92 -12.35
C THR A 73 30.96 -36.87 -11.34
N VAL A 74 31.02 -37.62 -10.24
CA VAL A 74 30.01 -37.59 -9.17
C VAL A 74 30.14 -36.33 -8.33
N ILE A 75 31.36 -35.92 -7.95
CA ILE A 75 31.60 -34.66 -7.23
C ILE A 75 31.21 -33.46 -8.12
N GLY A 76 31.59 -33.49 -9.41
CA GLY A 76 31.17 -32.48 -10.38
C GLY A 76 29.65 -32.41 -10.56
N ALA A 77 28.96 -33.57 -10.68
CA ALA A 77 27.51 -33.62 -10.76
C ALA A 77 26.82 -33.12 -9.47
N VAL A 78 27.35 -33.44 -8.29
CA VAL A 78 26.81 -32.95 -7.01
C VAL A 78 27.00 -31.43 -6.87
N GLY A 79 28.18 -30.90 -7.22
CA GLY A 79 28.44 -29.46 -7.23
C GLY A 79 27.54 -28.69 -8.20
N LEU A 80 27.24 -29.25 -9.38
CA LEU A 80 26.35 -28.65 -10.36
C LEU A 80 24.86 -28.73 -9.99
N VAL A 81 24.45 -29.67 -9.13
CA VAL A 81 23.04 -29.87 -8.73
C VAL A 81 22.70 -29.17 -7.40
N GLY A 82 23.68 -28.97 -6.51
CA GLY A 82 23.46 -28.39 -5.18
C GLY A 82 23.76 -26.90 -5.00
N CYS A 83 24.40 -26.24 -5.98
CA CYS A 83 24.97 -24.89 -5.81
C CYS A 83 24.47 -23.84 -6.82
N THR A 84 23.25 -23.99 -7.34
CA THR A 84 22.61 -22.94 -8.16
C THR A 84 22.02 -21.84 -7.27
N ARG A 85 21.96 -20.59 -7.79
CA ARG A 85 21.33 -19.45 -7.10
C ARG A 85 19.86 -19.76 -6.76
N ASP A 86 19.13 -20.30 -7.73
CA ASP A 86 17.74 -20.76 -7.63
C ASP A 86 17.50 -21.74 -6.47
N TYR A 87 18.40 -22.70 -6.25
CA TYR A 87 18.27 -23.66 -5.14
C TYR A 87 18.39 -22.97 -3.78
N TYR A 88 19.34 -22.04 -3.61
CA TYR A 88 19.49 -21.29 -2.38
C TYR A 88 18.29 -20.36 -2.13
N ARG A 89 17.82 -19.66 -3.17
CA ARG A 89 16.65 -18.78 -3.12
C ARG A 89 15.39 -19.53 -2.68
N ARG A 90 14.97 -20.56 -3.45
CA ARG A 90 13.77 -21.37 -3.11
C ARG A 90 13.86 -22.03 -1.74
N THR A 91 15.07 -22.42 -1.29
CA THR A 91 15.26 -23.01 0.04
C THR A 91 15.06 -21.96 1.15
N ALA A 92 15.62 -20.75 0.96
CA ALA A 92 15.44 -19.63 1.87
C ALA A 92 13.96 -19.18 1.94
N ASP A 93 13.29 -19.06 0.79
CA ASP A 93 11.86 -18.72 0.69
C ASP A 93 11.00 -19.73 1.46
N LYS A 94 11.17 -21.02 1.17
CA LYS A 94 10.40 -22.10 1.81
C LYS A 94 10.58 -22.13 3.32
N GLN A 95 11.79 -21.90 3.83
CA GLN A 95 12.03 -21.81 5.28
C GLN A 95 11.42 -20.54 5.89
N THR A 96 11.50 -19.42 5.18
CA THR A 96 10.99 -18.12 5.64
C THR A 96 9.46 -18.11 5.68
N TYR A 97 8.78 -18.63 4.65
CA TYR A 97 7.33 -18.75 4.62
C TYR A 97 6.80 -19.73 5.67
N GLY A 98 7.47 -20.87 5.89
CA GLY A 98 7.13 -21.79 6.99
C GLY A 98 7.23 -21.13 8.39
N ILE A 99 8.18 -20.21 8.60
CA ILE A 99 8.27 -19.41 9.83
C ILE A 99 7.10 -18.42 9.97
N LEU A 100 6.65 -17.83 8.87
CA LEU A 100 5.51 -16.91 8.89
C LEU A 100 4.21 -17.65 9.21
N GLU A 101 3.94 -18.78 8.56
CA GLU A 101 2.82 -19.68 8.87
C GLU A 101 2.83 -20.12 10.34
N GLU A 102 3.98 -20.56 10.86
CA GLU A 102 4.16 -21.00 12.25
C GLU A 102 3.82 -19.90 13.28
N LYS A 103 4.03 -18.62 12.95
CA LYS A 103 3.89 -17.49 13.88
C LYS A 103 2.68 -16.58 13.62
N ALA A 104 1.96 -16.77 12.51
CA ALA A 104 0.76 -16.00 12.13
C ALA A 104 -0.57 -16.68 12.53
N VAL A 105 -0.58 -17.47 13.61
CA VAL A 105 -1.73 -18.32 14.02
C VAL A 105 -2.85 -17.58 14.78
N ASP A 106 -2.61 -16.36 15.27
CA ASP A 106 -3.61 -15.57 16.02
C ASP A 106 -4.37 -14.65 15.06
N GLU A 107 -5.70 -14.75 15.01
CA GLU A 107 -6.61 -13.98 14.14
C GLU A 107 -6.30 -12.47 14.11
N ARG A 108 -5.77 -11.90 15.20
CA ARG A 108 -5.44 -10.46 15.29
C ARG A 108 -4.22 -10.06 14.47
N TRP A 109 -3.38 -11.00 14.01
CA TRP A 109 -2.25 -10.74 13.11
C TRP A 109 -2.03 -11.80 12.01
N GLN A 110 -2.93 -12.78 11.88
CA GLN A 110 -2.98 -13.75 10.79
C GLN A 110 -3.08 -13.06 9.42
N GLN A 111 -2.54 -13.73 8.40
CA GLN A 111 -2.65 -13.34 7.00
C GLN A 111 -3.00 -14.55 6.15
N GLU A 112 -3.83 -14.37 5.12
CA GLU A 112 -4.32 -15.46 4.26
C GLU A 112 -3.29 -15.90 3.22
N SER A 113 -2.44 -14.97 2.80
CA SER A 113 -1.33 -15.18 1.87
C SER A 113 -0.20 -14.19 2.17
N PHE A 114 1.04 -14.61 1.95
CA PHE A 114 2.23 -13.76 2.02
C PHE A 114 3.21 -14.21 0.93
N ASP A 115 3.71 -13.26 0.14
CA ASP A 115 4.78 -13.44 -0.84
C ASP A 115 5.69 -12.20 -0.73
N ILE A 116 7.01 -12.34 -0.98
CA ILE A 116 7.92 -11.20 -1.14
C ILE A 116 7.83 -10.59 -2.54
N THR A 117 7.46 -11.40 -3.54
CA THR A 117 7.33 -10.95 -4.93
C THR A 117 6.10 -10.02 -5.04
N PRO A 118 6.23 -8.82 -5.64
CA PRO A 118 5.08 -7.97 -5.92
C PRO A 118 4.02 -8.69 -6.76
N ASP A 119 2.74 -8.26 -6.66
CA ASP A 119 1.69 -8.75 -7.57
C ASP A 119 2.12 -8.53 -9.03
N PRO A 120 1.95 -9.49 -9.97
CA PRO A 120 2.36 -9.35 -11.37
C PRO A 120 1.78 -8.14 -12.13
N ARG A 121 0.73 -7.51 -11.61
CA ARG A 121 0.14 -6.25 -12.11
C ARG A 121 0.88 -5.00 -11.62
N SER A 122 1.71 -5.15 -10.60
CA SER A 122 2.46 -4.07 -9.97
C SER A 122 3.48 -3.46 -10.92
N ARG A 123 3.71 -2.17 -10.73
CA ARG A 123 4.76 -1.40 -11.42
C ARG A 123 6.16 -1.87 -11.07
N PHE A 124 6.32 -2.51 -9.90
CA PHE A 124 7.60 -3.00 -9.36
C PHE A 124 7.82 -4.51 -9.54
N PHE A 125 6.92 -5.22 -10.22
CA PHE A 125 7.12 -6.64 -10.52
C PHE A 125 8.16 -6.82 -11.62
N ASP A 126 9.26 -7.51 -11.34
CA ASP A 126 10.24 -7.88 -12.36
C ASP A 126 9.84 -9.22 -13.02
N PRO A 127 9.54 -9.26 -14.34
CA PRO A 127 9.20 -10.49 -15.04
C PRO A 127 10.42 -11.35 -15.44
N HIS A 128 11.66 -10.87 -15.22
CA HIS A 128 12.88 -11.58 -15.59
C HIS A 128 13.27 -12.64 -14.54
N ASP A 129 14.32 -13.42 -14.81
CA ASP A 129 14.85 -14.39 -13.83
C ASP A 129 15.59 -13.66 -12.69
N PRO A 130 15.09 -13.64 -11.44
CA PRO A 130 15.75 -12.95 -10.34
C PRO A 130 17.06 -13.61 -9.91
N ASP A 131 17.36 -14.84 -10.37
CA ASP A 131 18.67 -15.46 -10.18
C ASP A 131 19.71 -14.98 -11.20
N ASN A 132 19.29 -14.43 -12.34
CA ASN A 132 20.19 -13.80 -13.32
C ASN A 132 19.48 -12.64 -14.05
N PRO A 133 19.19 -11.53 -13.34
CA PRO A 133 18.47 -10.42 -13.92
C PRO A 133 19.34 -9.67 -14.95
N PRO A 134 18.72 -9.10 -15.99
CA PRO A 134 19.40 -8.20 -16.93
C PRO A 134 19.88 -6.91 -16.24
N LEU A 135 20.83 -6.22 -16.86
CA LEU A 135 21.34 -4.94 -16.36
C LEU A 135 20.28 -3.83 -16.54
N PRO A 136 19.98 -3.03 -15.50
CA PRO A 136 19.16 -1.84 -15.64
C PRO A 136 19.89 -0.75 -16.46
N PRO A 137 19.16 0.21 -17.05
CA PRO A 137 19.77 1.37 -17.69
C PRO A 137 20.52 2.22 -16.66
N ASP A 138 21.82 2.40 -16.86
CA ASP A 138 22.73 3.17 -15.99
C ASP A 138 22.91 4.62 -16.47
N ASP A 139 23.33 5.52 -15.58
CA ASP A 139 23.66 6.90 -15.93
C ASP A 139 24.92 6.96 -16.84
N PRO A 140 24.92 7.72 -17.95
CA PRO A 140 26.06 7.83 -18.86
C PRO A 140 27.37 8.36 -18.24
N THR A 141 27.35 8.92 -17.03
CA THR A 141 28.53 9.34 -16.27
C THR A 141 28.96 8.26 -15.29
N ALA A 142 28.02 7.63 -14.57
CA ALA A 142 28.30 6.51 -13.69
C ALA A 142 28.92 5.32 -14.45
N ASN A 143 28.37 4.99 -15.61
CA ASN A 143 28.81 3.89 -16.48
C ASN A 143 30.28 4.06 -16.94
N GLN A 144 30.80 5.29 -17.03
CA GLN A 144 32.23 5.51 -17.33
C GLN A 144 33.15 4.88 -16.27
N SER A 145 32.70 4.79 -15.01
CA SER A 145 33.41 4.10 -13.93
C SER A 145 33.31 2.57 -14.03
N MET A 146 32.22 2.05 -14.62
CA MET A 146 32.07 0.62 -14.94
C MET A 146 32.95 0.21 -16.13
N VAL A 147 33.16 1.12 -17.10
CA VAL A 147 34.07 0.93 -18.25
C VAL A 147 35.54 1.10 -17.84
N SER A 148 35.87 2.06 -16.96
CA SER A 148 37.23 2.30 -16.47
C SER A 148 37.26 2.91 -15.06
N ALA A 149 37.54 2.08 -14.06
CA ALA A 149 37.69 2.53 -12.67
C ALA A 149 39.16 2.90 -12.41
N TYR A 150 39.43 4.17 -12.06
CA TYR A 150 40.80 4.67 -11.78
C TYR A 150 41.79 4.40 -12.93
N GLY A 151 41.32 4.45 -14.19
CA GLY A 151 42.12 4.14 -15.38
C GLY A 151 42.35 2.64 -15.64
N MET A 152 41.85 1.76 -14.76
CA MET A 152 41.85 0.31 -14.97
C MET A 152 40.57 -0.09 -15.71
N ARG A 153 40.71 -0.74 -16.87
CA ARG A 153 39.57 -1.21 -17.68
C ARG A 153 38.70 -2.18 -16.87
N GLY A 154 37.39 -1.93 -16.88
CA GLY A 154 36.40 -2.75 -16.19
C GLY A 154 36.17 -4.13 -16.84
N SER A 155 35.36 -4.95 -16.18
CA SER A 155 35.08 -6.33 -16.61
C SER A 155 34.26 -6.36 -17.91
N GLU A 156 34.70 -7.16 -18.88
CA GLU A 156 33.95 -7.38 -20.13
C GLU A 156 32.64 -8.15 -19.90
N LEU A 157 32.45 -8.79 -18.75
CA LEU A 157 31.21 -9.50 -18.37
C LEU A 157 29.99 -8.57 -18.37
N TRP A 158 30.15 -7.29 -18.02
CA TRP A 158 29.04 -6.32 -18.04
C TRP A 158 28.52 -6.05 -19.46
N ASN A 159 29.33 -6.31 -20.49
CA ASN A 159 28.92 -6.21 -21.91
C ASN A 159 28.32 -7.52 -22.45
N GLN A 160 28.23 -8.57 -21.64
CA GLN A 160 27.73 -9.91 -22.01
C GLN A 160 26.38 -10.24 -21.38
N LEU A 161 25.91 -9.40 -20.44
CA LEU A 161 24.58 -9.49 -19.85
C LEU A 161 23.57 -8.75 -20.73
N ASP A 162 22.35 -9.27 -20.82
CA ASP A 162 21.22 -8.58 -21.43
C ASP A 162 20.96 -7.25 -20.71
N GLN A 163 20.48 -6.25 -21.44
CA GLN A 163 20.26 -4.88 -20.94
C GLN A 163 18.78 -4.50 -21.06
N LEU A 164 18.27 -3.77 -20.07
CA LEU A 164 16.91 -3.24 -20.03
C LEU A 164 16.84 -1.82 -20.60
N ASP A 165 15.81 -1.54 -21.39
CA ASP A 165 15.44 -0.17 -21.77
C ASP A 165 14.88 0.64 -20.58
N HIS A 166 14.24 -0.04 -19.61
CA HIS A 166 13.62 0.56 -18.43
C HIS A 166 13.46 -0.47 -17.29
N VAL A 167 13.37 0.01 -16.05
CA VAL A 167 13.32 -0.83 -14.82
C VAL A 167 11.88 -1.22 -14.42
N GLU A 168 10.86 -0.59 -15.01
CA GLU A 168 9.45 -0.84 -14.66
C GLU A 168 8.90 -2.10 -15.35
N ASN A 169 7.92 -2.75 -14.72
CA ASN A 169 7.21 -3.89 -15.32
C ASN A 169 6.56 -3.53 -16.68
N PRO A 170 6.95 -4.12 -17.82
CA PRO A 170 6.35 -3.78 -19.12
C PRO A 170 4.82 -3.99 -19.17
N GLU A 171 4.26 -4.87 -18.35
CA GLU A 171 2.84 -5.24 -18.38
C GLU A 171 1.97 -4.49 -17.32
N TRP A 172 2.53 -3.60 -16.49
CA TRP A 172 1.75 -2.93 -15.41
C TRP A 172 0.63 -2.03 -15.95
N THR A 173 0.85 -1.39 -17.10
CA THR A 173 -0.16 -0.59 -17.80
C THR A 173 -1.25 -1.45 -18.45
N VAL A 174 -0.91 -2.67 -18.89
CA VAL A 174 -1.87 -3.64 -19.48
C VAL A 174 -2.85 -4.13 -18.42
N ALA A 175 -2.39 -4.32 -17.19
CA ALA A 175 -3.26 -4.63 -16.04
C ALA A 175 -4.29 -3.53 -15.72
N LEU A 176 -4.03 -2.29 -16.16
CA LEU A 176 -4.94 -1.13 -16.04
C LEU A 176 -5.74 -0.87 -17.32
N GLY A 177 -5.63 -1.73 -18.34
CA GLY A 177 -6.35 -1.62 -19.62
C GLY A 177 -5.69 -0.73 -20.68
N GLY A 178 -4.39 -0.43 -20.53
CA GLY A 178 -3.58 0.25 -21.55
C GLY A 178 -2.75 -0.70 -22.42
N ASP A 179 -1.91 -0.12 -23.28
CA ASP A 179 -0.88 -0.84 -24.03
C ASP A 179 0.32 -1.19 -23.12
N ARG A 180 1.21 -2.07 -23.60
CA ARG A 180 2.46 -2.45 -22.92
C ARG A 180 3.38 -1.23 -22.74
N PHE A 181 3.90 -1.05 -21.54
CA PHE A 181 4.87 0.00 -21.21
C PHE A 181 6.22 -0.29 -21.90
N VAL A 182 6.80 0.75 -22.51
CA VAL A 182 8.07 0.68 -23.25
C VAL A 182 9.11 1.67 -22.72
N GLY A 183 8.88 2.25 -21.53
CA GLY A 183 9.75 3.22 -20.88
C GLY A 183 9.13 4.62 -20.74
N PRO A 184 9.89 5.59 -20.18
CA PRO A 184 9.42 6.95 -19.94
C PRO A 184 8.87 7.62 -21.20
N GLY A 185 7.67 8.20 -21.11
CA GLY A 185 6.95 8.79 -22.25
C GLY A 185 6.02 7.82 -23.00
N SER A 186 5.90 6.56 -22.57
CA SER A 186 4.81 5.67 -22.99
C SER A 186 3.44 6.30 -22.68
N PRO A 187 2.42 6.14 -23.55
CA PRO A 187 1.06 6.61 -23.24
C PRO A 187 0.46 5.81 -22.08
N LEU A 188 0.02 6.50 -21.03
CA LEU A 188 -0.56 5.86 -19.84
C LEU A 188 -2.09 5.76 -19.94
N PRO A 189 -2.70 4.66 -19.47
CA PRO A 189 -4.16 4.50 -19.49
C PRO A 189 -4.85 5.44 -18.48
N PRO A 190 -5.97 6.11 -18.86
CA PRO A 190 -6.70 6.99 -17.96
C PRO A 190 -7.58 6.19 -16.98
N ILE A 191 -7.33 6.30 -15.67
CA ILE A 191 -8.14 5.66 -14.64
C ILE A 191 -9.42 6.48 -14.42
N ARG A 192 -10.56 5.98 -14.90
CA ARG A 192 -11.86 6.66 -14.77
C ARG A 192 -12.70 6.06 -13.64
N LYS A 193 -13.33 6.95 -12.85
CA LYS A 193 -14.17 6.59 -11.69
C LYS A 193 -13.47 5.68 -10.67
N LEU A 194 -12.28 6.07 -10.23
CA LEU A 194 -11.59 5.41 -9.12
C LEU A 194 -12.48 5.44 -7.86
N THR A 195 -12.97 4.29 -7.39
CA THR A 195 -13.70 4.20 -6.12
C THR A 195 -12.76 4.17 -4.92
N LEU A 196 -13.32 4.31 -3.72
CA LEU A 196 -12.58 4.15 -2.46
C LEU A 196 -11.87 2.78 -2.37
N GLN A 197 -12.51 1.73 -2.90
CA GLN A 197 -11.94 0.38 -2.88
C GLN A 197 -10.85 0.20 -3.93
N ASP A 198 -11.00 0.80 -5.12
CA ASP A 198 -9.97 0.76 -6.15
C ASP A 198 -8.72 1.52 -5.68
N ALA A 199 -8.90 2.67 -5.01
CA ALA A 199 -7.79 3.40 -4.39
C ALA A 199 -7.02 2.54 -3.38
N VAL A 200 -7.71 1.80 -2.50
CA VAL A 200 -7.05 0.86 -1.57
C VAL A 200 -6.37 -0.29 -2.32
N THR A 201 -7.02 -0.86 -3.34
CA THR A 201 -6.51 -2.00 -4.11
C THR A 201 -5.26 -1.64 -4.91
N LEU A 202 -5.27 -0.50 -5.61
CA LEU A 202 -4.08 0.04 -6.29
C LEU A 202 -2.98 0.37 -5.29
N GLY A 203 -3.31 0.90 -4.11
CA GLY A 203 -2.35 1.09 -3.03
C GLY A 203 -1.67 -0.21 -2.60
N LEU A 204 -2.41 -1.30 -2.43
CA LEU A 204 -1.83 -2.61 -2.08
C LEU A 204 -0.92 -3.19 -3.18
N ILE A 205 -1.26 -2.97 -4.45
CA ILE A 205 -0.52 -3.51 -5.60
C ILE A 205 0.72 -2.66 -5.93
N HIS A 206 0.59 -1.33 -5.95
CA HIS A 206 1.60 -0.42 -6.51
C HIS A 206 2.32 0.45 -5.47
N SER A 207 1.92 0.50 -4.18
CA SER A 207 2.57 1.39 -3.20
C SER A 207 3.88 0.81 -2.64
N ARG A 208 4.99 1.50 -2.90
CA ARG A 208 6.33 1.16 -2.39
C ARG A 208 6.36 1.04 -0.87
N ASP A 209 5.64 1.93 -0.17
CA ASP A 209 5.55 1.92 1.29
C ASP A 209 4.89 0.63 1.82
N TYR A 210 4.07 -0.07 1.02
CA TYR A 210 3.49 -1.37 1.37
C TYR A 210 4.49 -2.52 1.17
N GLN A 211 5.11 -2.56 -0.01
CA GLN A 211 6.14 -3.54 -0.38
C GLN A 211 7.33 -3.53 0.61
N GLU A 212 7.80 -2.34 1.02
CA GLU A 212 8.87 -2.22 2.02
C GLU A 212 8.50 -2.93 3.35
N GLN A 213 7.22 -2.91 3.76
CA GLN A 213 6.80 -3.57 5.00
C GLN A 213 6.65 -5.09 4.86
N VAL A 214 6.32 -5.59 3.66
CA VAL A 214 6.40 -7.03 3.32
C VAL A 214 7.85 -7.50 3.42
N GLU A 215 8.77 -6.80 2.76
CA GLU A 215 10.22 -7.11 2.77
C GLU A 215 10.81 -7.06 4.19
N ASN A 216 10.44 -6.08 5.01
CA ASN A 216 10.85 -6.01 6.43
C ASN A 216 10.35 -7.21 7.27
N VAL A 217 9.20 -7.82 6.93
CA VAL A 217 8.71 -9.05 7.58
C VAL A 217 9.47 -10.27 7.09
N TYR A 218 9.68 -10.40 5.79
CA TYR A 218 10.47 -11.48 5.20
C TYR A 218 11.91 -11.47 5.75
N LEU A 219 12.63 -10.35 5.65
CA LEU A 219 14.03 -10.23 6.10
C LEU A 219 14.18 -10.47 7.62
N SER A 220 13.20 -10.07 8.43
CA SER A 220 13.20 -10.36 9.87
C SER A 220 12.92 -11.84 10.19
N SER A 221 12.38 -12.61 9.24
CA SER A 221 12.05 -14.03 9.38
C SER A 221 13.13 -14.91 8.74
N LEU A 222 13.73 -14.47 7.63
CA LEU A 222 14.99 -14.99 7.09
C LEU A 222 16.12 -14.88 8.13
N SER A 223 16.16 -13.79 8.91
CA SER A 223 17.08 -13.66 10.06
C SER A 223 16.97 -14.84 11.06
N LEU A 224 15.81 -15.47 11.17
CA LEU A 224 15.56 -16.60 12.09
C LEU A 224 15.92 -17.96 11.48
N THR A 225 15.95 -18.11 10.15
CA THR A 225 16.38 -19.38 9.53
C THR A 225 17.85 -19.67 9.88
N PHE A 226 18.71 -18.64 9.84
CA PHE A 226 20.11 -18.75 10.24
C PHE A 226 20.29 -19.10 11.72
N GLU A 227 19.57 -18.42 12.63
CA GLU A 227 19.64 -18.70 14.08
C GLU A 227 19.12 -20.10 14.43
N ARG A 228 18.16 -20.65 13.66
CA ARG A 228 17.76 -22.06 13.76
C ARG A 228 18.86 -23.00 13.22
N TYR A 229 19.42 -22.71 12.05
CA TYR A 229 20.48 -23.51 11.41
C TYR A 229 21.73 -23.69 12.28
N LEU A 230 22.06 -22.75 13.18
CA LEU A 230 23.16 -22.91 14.14
C LEU A 230 23.02 -24.17 15.02
N PHE A 231 21.78 -24.59 15.33
CA PHE A 231 21.44 -25.76 16.13
C PHE A 231 21.22 -27.04 15.32
N ASP A 232 21.40 -27.00 13.99
CA ASP A 232 21.37 -28.16 13.11
C ASP A 232 22.77 -28.76 12.88
N VAL A 233 22.85 -29.85 12.10
CA VAL A 233 24.13 -30.40 11.66
C VAL A 233 24.56 -29.61 10.42
N ARG A 234 25.56 -28.73 10.56
CA ARG A 234 26.06 -27.86 9.49
C ARG A 234 27.30 -28.49 8.84
N PRO A 235 27.23 -29.02 7.61
CA PRO A 235 28.42 -29.49 6.90
C PRO A 235 29.25 -28.31 6.37
N SER A 236 30.57 -28.45 6.42
CA SER A 236 31.54 -27.64 5.68
C SER A 236 32.27 -28.53 4.68
N ALA A 237 32.63 -28.01 3.49
CA ALA A 237 33.39 -28.77 2.50
C ALA A 237 34.06 -27.84 1.48
N PHE A 238 35.26 -28.23 1.05
CA PHE A 238 36.08 -27.56 0.03
C PHE A 238 36.53 -26.14 0.39
N GLY A 239 37.07 -26.00 1.59
CA GLY A 239 37.79 -24.80 2.05
C GLY A 239 37.18 -24.15 3.27
N SER A 240 37.79 -23.04 3.69
CA SER A 240 37.31 -22.19 4.78
C SER A 240 35.96 -21.51 4.43
N GLU A 241 35.13 -21.23 5.45
CA GLU A 241 33.98 -20.32 5.28
C GLU A 241 34.54 -18.97 4.78
N PRO A 242 34.05 -18.39 3.66
CA PRO A 242 34.71 -17.30 2.95
C PRO A 242 34.62 -15.95 3.69
N THR A 243 35.40 -15.84 4.76
CA THR A 243 35.83 -14.56 5.33
C THR A 243 36.90 -13.95 4.39
N ALA A 244 36.92 -12.63 4.27
CA ALA A 244 37.73 -11.95 3.25
C ALA A 244 39.23 -12.04 3.54
N GLY A 245 39.88 -13.09 3.02
CA GLY A 245 41.28 -13.44 3.32
C GLY A 245 42.13 -13.94 2.14
N LEU A 246 41.62 -13.92 0.90
CA LEU A 246 42.40 -14.29 -0.30
C LEU A 246 43.29 -13.12 -0.77
N LEU A 247 44.33 -12.80 0.01
CA LEU A 247 45.40 -11.89 -0.38
C LEU A 247 46.76 -12.62 -0.34
N ALA A 248 47.20 -13.07 -1.51
CA ALA A 248 48.56 -13.58 -1.71
C ALA A 248 49.58 -12.43 -1.61
N GLY A 249 50.13 -12.22 -0.41
CA GLY A 249 51.16 -11.22 -0.17
C GLY A 249 52.49 -11.61 -0.80
N PHE A 250 52.83 -11.02 -1.95
CA PHE A 250 54.16 -11.16 -2.56
C PHE A 250 55.13 -10.12 -2.00
N THR A 251 55.95 -10.53 -1.03
CA THR A 251 57.09 -9.80 -0.48
C THR A 251 58.31 -9.88 -1.42
N PRO A 252 58.78 -8.77 -2.02
CA PRO A 252 59.95 -8.80 -2.90
C PRO A 252 61.22 -9.19 -2.14
N GLY A 253 61.77 -10.37 -2.42
CA GLY A 253 62.97 -10.91 -1.80
C GLY A 253 62.79 -12.24 -1.05
N GLU A 254 61.56 -12.68 -0.80
CA GLU A 254 61.28 -14.03 -0.29
C GLU A 254 61.16 -15.07 -1.41
N SER A 255 61.51 -16.32 -1.09
CA SER A 255 61.32 -17.47 -1.99
C SER A 255 59.84 -17.84 -2.07
N GLY A 256 59.27 -17.79 -3.28
CA GLY A 256 57.84 -17.97 -3.51
C GLY A 256 57.31 -19.35 -3.09
N ARG A 257 56.63 -19.41 -1.93
CA ARG A 257 55.90 -20.60 -1.45
C ARG A 257 54.43 -20.50 -1.86
N LEU A 258 54.00 -21.31 -2.83
CA LEU A 258 52.58 -21.48 -3.13
C LEU A 258 51.98 -22.50 -2.18
N GLU A 259 51.28 -22.02 -1.15
CA GLU A 259 50.37 -22.83 -0.34
C GLU A 259 48.98 -22.77 -0.95
N LEU A 260 48.46 -23.93 -1.38
CA LEU A 260 47.04 -24.08 -1.66
C LEU A 260 46.35 -24.26 -0.31
N ASP A 261 45.33 -23.44 0.00
CA ASP A 261 44.54 -23.65 1.23
C ASP A 261 43.98 -25.08 1.24
N GLY A 262 44.04 -25.72 2.41
CA GLY A 262 43.82 -27.15 2.54
C GLY A 262 42.40 -27.52 2.16
N VAL A 263 42.21 -28.60 1.39
CA VAL A 263 40.87 -29.12 1.11
C VAL A 263 40.31 -29.68 2.41
N SER A 264 39.53 -28.88 3.14
CA SER A 264 38.85 -29.30 4.37
C SER A 264 37.40 -29.72 4.12
N ALA A 265 36.91 -30.63 4.95
CA ALA A 265 35.52 -31.04 4.99
C ALA A 265 35.13 -31.52 6.38
N GLY A 266 34.03 -31.01 6.92
CA GLY A 266 33.64 -31.23 8.31
C GLY A 266 32.15 -31.09 8.58
N VAL A 267 31.81 -31.19 9.86
CA VAL A 267 30.47 -30.95 10.41
C VAL A 267 30.58 -30.17 11.71
N ARG A 268 29.70 -29.19 11.91
CA ARG A 268 29.64 -28.32 13.09
C ARG A 268 28.19 -28.28 13.62
N LYS A 269 28.00 -28.29 14.94
CA LYS A 269 26.67 -28.22 15.59
C LYS A 269 26.74 -27.55 16.97
N LEU A 270 25.81 -26.64 17.24
CA LEU A 270 25.54 -26.14 18.58
C LEU A 270 24.43 -26.98 19.24
N LEU A 271 24.64 -27.39 20.49
CA LEU A 271 23.63 -28.07 21.31
C LEU A 271 22.97 -27.09 22.29
N PRO A 272 21.71 -27.32 22.71
CA PRO A 272 21.04 -26.49 23.72
C PRO A 272 21.73 -26.41 25.09
N THR A 273 22.70 -27.29 25.38
CA THR A 273 23.57 -27.25 26.57
C THR A 273 24.76 -26.30 26.44
N GLY A 274 24.89 -25.59 25.31
CA GLY A 274 26.05 -24.78 24.97
C GLY A 274 27.21 -25.58 24.38
N ALA A 275 27.11 -26.92 24.32
CA ALA A 275 28.14 -27.73 23.69
C ALA A 275 28.26 -27.41 22.20
N GLN A 276 29.48 -27.10 21.78
CA GLN A 276 29.85 -27.00 20.37
C GLN A 276 30.56 -28.30 19.98
N LEU A 277 29.98 -28.99 19.01
CA LEU A 277 30.55 -30.18 18.38
C LEU A 277 31.11 -29.79 17.01
N MET A 278 32.36 -30.15 16.75
CA MET A 278 33.03 -29.96 15.48
C MET A 278 33.89 -31.18 15.16
N ALA A 279 33.84 -31.64 13.90
CA ALA A 279 34.79 -32.57 13.34
C ALA A 279 35.12 -32.11 11.91
N GLU A 280 36.40 -31.98 11.56
CA GLU A 280 36.85 -31.45 10.28
C GLU A 280 38.12 -32.19 9.81
N MET A 281 38.02 -32.82 8.66
CA MET A 281 39.14 -33.45 7.98
C MET A 281 39.81 -32.40 7.10
N THR A 282 41.12 -32.23 7.21
CA THR A 282 41.95 -31.29 6.44
C THR A 282 42.93 -32.04 5.55
N ASN A 283 43.33 -31.44 4.43
CA ASN A 283 44.36 -31.99 3.56
C ASN A 283 45.18 -30.87 2.92
N ASN A 284 46.32 -30.52 3.52
CA ASN A 284 47.24 -29.50 3.00
C ASN A 284 48.27 -30.17 2.06
N THR A 285 48.65 -29.49 0.98
CA THR A 285 49.76 -29.89 0.09
C THR A 285 50.72 -28.74 -0.13
N ILE A 286 51.91 -28.86 0.44
CA ILE A 286 52.99 -27.88 0.33
C ILE A 286 53.87 -28.27 -0.86
N TRP A 287 54.05 -27.34 -1.81
CA TRP A 287 54.96 -27.48 -2.94
C TRP A 287 56.20 -26.61 -2.72
N MET A 288 57.39 -27.21 -2.78
CA MET A 288 58.67 -26.52 -2.63
C MET A 288 59.35 -26.38 -4.00
N PHE A 289 59.61 -25.14 -4.43
CA PHE A 289 60.10 -24.83 -5.77
C PHE A 289 61.61 -24.53 -5.85
N SER A 290 62.34 -24.63 -4.74
CA SER A 290 63.79 -24.41 -4.70
C SER A 290 64.45 -25.21 -3.57
N GLY A 291 65.41 -26.07 -3.93
CA GLY A 291 66.17 -26.89 -2.97
C GLY A 291 65.44 -28.18 -2.60
N THR A 292 65.91 -29.31 -3.16
CA THR A 292 65.33 -30.67 -3.07
C THR A 292 63.88 -30.79 -3.53
N ASP A 293 63.66 -31.55 -4.62
CA ASP A 293 62.33 -31.74 -5.21
C ASP A 293 61.37 -32.44 -4.23
N GLY A 294 60.36 -31.72 -3.74
CA GLY A 294 59.45 -32.22 -2.72
C GLY A 294 58.06 -31.57 -2.75
N SER A 295 57.05 -32.40 -3.01
CA SER A 295 55.63 -32.08 -2.81
C SER A 295 55.12 -32.85 -1.58
N GLY A 296 54.86 -32.16 -0.47
CA GLY A 296 54.41 -32.78 0.77
C GLY A 296 52.91 -32.59 0.98
N THR A 297 52.11 -33.64 0.73
CA THR A 297 50.72 -33.71 1.17
C THR A 297 50.63 -34.31 2.58
N ALA A 298 49.75 -33.78 3.42
CA ALA A 298 49.42 -34.35 4.73
C ALA A 298 47.92 -34.19 5.04
N GLY A 299 47.28 -35.31 5.38
CA GLY A 299 45.89 -35.34 5.86
C GLY A 299 45.82 -35.32 7.38
N GLY A 300 44.91 -34.50 7.91
CA GLY A 300 44.53 -34.44 9.33
C GLY A 300 43.03 -34.69 9.51
N LEU A 301 42.63 -35.22 10.66
CA LEU A 301 41.23 -35.28 11.10
C LEU A 301 41.13 -34.65 12.49
N ALA A 302 40.78 -33.37 12.51
CA ALA A 302 40.52 -32.62 13.72
C ALA A 302 39.11 -32.89 14.26
N PHE A 303 38.97 -32.90 15.57
CA PHE A 303 37.68 -32.79 16.26
C PHE A 303 37.82 -31.90 17.50
N SER A 304 36.74 -31.22 17.83
CA SER A 304 36.61 -30.40 19.03
C SER A 304 35.21 -30.54 19.61
N LEU A 305 35.17 -30.85 20.91
CA LEU A 305 34.00 -30.73 21.76
C LEU A 305 34.30 -29.70 22.84
N VAL A 306 33.62 -28.57 22.82
CA VAL A 306 33.66 -27.56 23.89
C VAL A 306 32.30 -27.56 24.58
N GLN A 307 32.21 -28.12 25.80
CA GLN A 307 31.01 -28.13 26.63
C GLN A 307 31.23 -27.23 27.86
N PRO A 308 30.65 -26.02 27.92
CA PRO A 308 30.62 -25.24 29.16
C PRO A 308 29.86 -26.00 30.26
N LEU A 309 30.32 -25.93 31.50
CA LEU A 309 29.75 -26.64 32.65
C LEU A 309 29.06 -25.69 33.64
N LEU A 310 29.62 -24.49 33.86
CA LEU A 310 29.07 -23.46 34.75
C LEU A 310 28.44 -22.30 33.95
N ALA A 311 28.89 -21.05 34.09
CA ALA A 311 28.35 -19.96 33.27
C ALA A 311 28.55 -20.22 31.77
N GLY A 312 27.52 -19.91 30.96
CA GLY A 312 27.45 -20.25 29.55
C GLY A 312 26.88 -21.65 29.22
N SER A 313 26.67 -22.54 30.21
CA SER A 313 26.04 -23.85 29.99
C SER A 313 24.50 -23.83 30.04
N GLN A 314 23.94 -22.77 30.63
CA GLN A 314 22.51 -22.67 30.90
C GLN A 314 21.71 -22.43 29.62
N ARG A 315 20.59 -23.15 29.48
CA ARG A 315 19.72 -23.09 28.29
C ARG A 315 19.22 -21.68 28.01
N GLU A 316 18.91 -20.90 29.04
CA GLU A 316 18.47 -19.51 28.93
C GLU A 316 19.53 -18.56 28.38
N VAL A 317 20.82 -18.91 28.46
CA VAL A 317 21.92 -18.15 27.83
C VAL A 317 22.12 -18.60 26.39
N VAL A 318 22.26 -19.92 26.19
CA VAL A 318 22.55 -20.53 24.89
C VAL A 318 21.42 -20.31 23.87
N LEU A 319 20.17 -20.40 24.32
CA LEU A 319 18.99 -20.22 23.47
C LEU A 319 18.53 -18.76 23.40
N GLU A 320 19.23 -17.78 23.98
CA GLU A 320 18.77 -16.38 23.96
C GLU A 320 18.70 -15.83 22.55
N ASN A 321 19.76 -15.97 21.73
CA ASN A 321 19.79 -15.38 20.38
C ASN A 321 18.64 -15.91 19.52
N LEU A 322 18.47 -17.24 19.50
CA LEU A 322 17.32 -17.90 18.90
C LEU A 322 15.99 -17.37 19.47
N THR A 323 15.84 -17.25 20.79
CA THR A 323 14.60 -16.73 21.40
C THR A 323 14.33 -15.26 21.03
N GLN A 324 15.38 -14.45 20.90
CA GLN A 324 15.25 -13.05 20.47
C GLN A 324 14.90 -12.96 18.99
N ALA A 325 15.44 -13.83 18.13
CA ALA A 325 15.07 -13.93 16.72
C ALA A 325 13.62 -14.41 16.54
N GLU A 326 13.20 -15.46 17.25
CA GLU A 326 11.82 -15.97 17.33
C GLU A 326 10.83 -14.85 17.67
N ARG A 327 11.18 -14.02 18.65
CA ARG A 327 10.36 -12.92 19.14
C ARG A 327 10.41 -11.72 18.20
N LYS A 328 11.56 -11.40 17.61
CA LYS A 328 11.73 -10.34 16.59
C LYS A 328 10.86 -10.62 15.36
N ALA A 329 10.83 -11.86 14.85
CA ALA A 329 9.95 -12.26 13.76
C ALA A 329 8.47 -12.03 14.11
N LEU A 330 8.01 -12.52 15.26
CA LEU A 330 6.65 -12.28 15.76
C LEU A 330 6.32 -10.79 15.96
N TYR A 331 7.29 -9.98 16.41
CA TYR A 331 7.12 -8.53 16.52
C TYR A 331 6.96 -7.89 15.14
N SER A 332 7.73 -8.33 14.13
CA SER A 332 7.63 -7.83 12.75
C SER A 332 6.26 -8.15 12.13
N ILE A 333 5.82 -9.41 12.22
CA ILE A 333 4.47 -9.84 11.75
C ILE A 333 3.37 -8.97 12.37
N ARG A 334 3.42 -8.74 13.68
CA ARG A 334 2.47 -7.86 14.39
C ARG A 334 2.55 -6.38 14.00
N ASN A 335 3.75 -5.87 13.74
CA ASN A 335 3.93 -4.51 13.25
C ASN A 335 3.32 -4.37 11.85
N PHE A 336 3.50 -5.35 10.96
CA PHE A 336 2.93 -5.37 9.62
C PHE A 336 1.40 -5.55 9.63
N ALA A 337 0.85 -6.43 10.49
CA ALA A 337 -0.59 -6.53 10.67
C ALA A 337 -1.23 -5.24 11.21
N ARG A 338 -0.52 -4.47 12.06
CA ARG A 338 -0.95 -3.10 12.41
C ARG A 338 -0.81 -2.14 11.22
N PHE A 339 0.29 -2.21 10.48
CA PHE A 339 0.54 -1.36 9.32
C PHE A 339 -0.55 -1.54 8.25
N ARG A 340 -1.01 -2.76 7.94
CA ARG A 340 -2.14 -2.99 7.02
C ARG A 340 -3.40 -2.19 7.41
N ARG A 341 -3.69 -2.06 8.72
CA ARG A 341 -4.79 -1.23 9.26
C ARG A 341 -4.52 0.26 9.12
N ASP A 342 -3.30 0.71 9.41
CA ASP A 342 -2.94 2.13 9.31
C ASP A 342 -2.80 2.61 7.85
N PHE A 343 -2.36 1.74 6.95
CA PHE A 343 -2.29 1.95 5.50
C PHE A 343 -3.69 2.17 4.91
N TYR A 344 -4.64 1.28 5.23
CA TYR A 344 -6.05 1.45 4.89
C TYR A 344 -6.59 2.81 5.37
N VAL A 345 -6.43 3.14 6.66
CA VAL A 345 -6.90 4.44 7.19
C VAL A 345 -6.18 5.62 6.51
N THR A 346 -4.88 5.50 6.21
CA THR A 346 -4.11 6.57 5.54
C THR A 346 -4.59 6.83 4.11
N ILE A 347 -5.02 5.82 3.35
CA ILE A 347 -5.66 6.01 2.03
C ILE A 347 -7.07 6.60 2.17
N VAL A 348 -7.86 6.10 3.11
CA VAL A 348 -9.26 6.51 3.29
C VAL A 348 -9.38 7.94 3.83
N THR A 349 -8.57 8.31 4.83
CA THR A 349 -8.72 9.55 5.62
C THR A 349 -7.52 10.51 5.55
N GLY A 350 -6.33 10.01 5.21
CA GLY A 350 -5.07 10.76 5.31
C GLY A 350 -4.43 10.78 6.70
N GLU A 351 -5.10 10.28 7.75
CA GLU A 351 -4.56 10.24 9.12
C GLU A 351 -3.66 9.02 9.37
N ARG A 352 -2.34 9.20 9.34
CA ARG A 352 -1.37 8.20 9.84
C ARG A 352 -1.40 8.06 11.37
N ALA A 353 -1.18 6.86 11.90
CA ALA A 353 -1.09 6.64 13.35
C ALA A 353 0.23 7.17 13.94
N VAL A 354 0.15 7.73 15.16
CA VAL A 354 1.35 8.11 15.92
C VAL A 354 2.00 6.84 16.54
N PRO A 355 3.32 6.63 16.39
CA PRO A 355 4.02 5.54 17.08
C PRO A 355 4.10 5.78 18.58
N LEU A 356 3.88 4.74 19.39
CA LEU A 356 3.93 4.86 20.87
C LEU A 356 5.31 5.33 21.38
N PRO A 357 5.38 5.99 22.55
CA PRO A 357 6.62 6.51 23.14
C PRO A 357 7.79 5.50 23.11
N GLY A 358 8.92 5.90 22.54
CA GLY A 358 10.09 5.04 22.39
C GLY A 358 9.89 3.83 21.44
N SER A 359 9.05 3.95 20.41
CA SER A 359 8.93 2.93 19.34
C SER A 359 10.00 3.06 18.26
N ALA A 360 10.63 4.22 18.17
CA ALA A 360 11.79 4.45 17.32
C ALA A 360 13.08 4.27 18.12
N GLY A 361 14.06 3.57 17.54
CA GLY A 361 15.45 3.95 17.77
C GLY A 361 15.72 5.28 17.06
N GLY A 362 16.37 6.24 17.73
CA GLY A 362 16.94 7.41 17.05
C GLY A 362 16.13 8.72 16.98
N GLY A 363 15.07 8.90 17.79
CA GLY A 363 14.51 10.24 18.08
C GLY A 363 14.05 11.07 16.87
N VAL A 364 14.14 12.40 16.99
CA VAL A 364 13.62 13.38 15.99
C VAL A 364 14.39 13.31 14.67
N LEU A 365 15.66 12.89 14.68
CA LEU A 365 16.50 12.79 13.48
C LEU A 365 16.06 11.66 12.52
N ALA A 366 15.19 10.74 12.95
CA ALA A 366 14.56 9.75 12.08
C ALA A 366 13.70 10.36 10.96
N PHE A 367 13.40 11.67 11.03
CA PHE A 367 12.73 12.46 9.99
C PHE A 367 13.68 12.91 8.85
N LEU A 368 15.01 12.94 9.07
CA LEU A 368 15.97 13.63 8.19
C LEU A 368 16.84 12.71 7.32
N ILE A 369 16.84 11.39 7.54
CA ILE A 369 17.78 10.44 6.89
C ILE A 369 17.07 9.24 6.23
N ARG A 370 15.76 9.08 6.42
CA ARG A 370 14.97 8.18 5.57
C ARG A 370 14.29 9.01 4.49
N GLY A 371 14.36 8.55 3.25
CA GLY A 371 13.71 9.20 2.10
C GLY A 371 12.24 9.47 2.37
N GLU A 372 11.70 10.50 1.71
CA GLU A 372 10.36 11.01 2.00
C GLU A 372 9.33 9.88 1.97
N ARG A 373 8.66 9.68 3.13
CA ARG A 373 7.49 8.81 3.21
C ARG A 373 6.48 9.31 2.18
N SER A 374 5.81 8.39 1.48
CA SER A 374 4.84 8.76 0.46
C SER A 374 3.85 9.79 1.02
N PRO A 375 3.43 10.80 0.22
CA PRO A 375 2.52 11.85 0.66
C PRO A 375 1.21 11.28 1.20
N THR A 376 0.49 12.06 2.01
CA THR A 376 -0.77 11.64 2.63
C THR A 376 -1.92 12.54 2.22
N VAL A 377 -2.85 11.97 1.46
CA VAL A 377 -4.08 12.57 0.97
C VAL A 377 -5.20 11.55 1.16
N GLY A 378 -6.22 11.89 1.95
CA GLY A 378 -7.38 11.01 2.15
C GLY A 378 -8.35 11.04 0.98
N PHE A 379 -8.85 9.89 0.56
CA PHE A 379 -9.88 9.79 -0.49
C PHE A 379 -11.12 10.63 -0.16
N TYR A 380 -11.63 10.57 1.08
CA TYR A 380 -12.77 11.39 1.51
C TYR A 380 -12.48 12.89 1.40
N PHE A 381 -11.27 13.33 1.74
CA PHE A 381 -10.84 14.72 1.60
C PHE A 381 -10.78 15.16 0.12
N MET A 382 -10.37 14.27 -0.78
CA MET A 382 -10.38 14.55 -2.23
C MET A 382 -11.79 14.68 -2.81
N LEU A 383 -12.76 13.89 -2.34
CA LEU A 383 -14.17 14.09 -2.70
C LEU A 383 -14.70 15.46 -2.27
N TYR A 384 -14.41 15.86 -1.03
CA TYR A 384 -14.74 17.21 -0.55
C TYR A 384 -14.04 18.29 -1.41
N ARG A 385 -12.75 18.13 -1.75
CA ARG A 385 -12.06 19.07 -2.64
C ARG A 385 -12.70 19.15 -4.03
N LEU A 386 -13.05 18.02 -4.64
CA LEU A 386 -13.78 17.95 -5.92
C LEU A 386 -15.12 18.72 -5.85
N GLN A 387 -15.89 18.57 -4.77
CA GLN A 387 -17.15 19.30 -4.62
C GLN A 387 -16.94 20.80 -4.39
N THR A 388 -15.95 21.21 -3.59
CA THR A 388 -15.64 22.65 -3.42
C THR A 388 -15.20 23.30 -4.74
N LEU A 389 -14.50 22.57 -5.63
CA LEU A 389 -14.13 23.04 -6.96
C LEU A 389 -15.36 23.23 -7.86
N ARG A 390 -16.30 22.28 -7.85
CA ARG A 390 -17.59 22.38 -8.58
C ARG A 390 -18.40 23.59 -8.09
N ASN A 391 -18.62 23.69 -6.78
CA ASN A 391 -19.39 24.77 -6.17
C ASN A 391 -18.84 26.17 -6.52
N VAL A 392 -17.50 26.33 -6.60
CA VAL A 392 -16.87 27.60 -7.06
C VAL A 392 -17.06 27.83 -8.56
N ARG A 393 -16.92 26.78 -9.39
CA ARG A 393 -17.14 26.86 -10.85
C ARG A 393 -18.59 27.27 -11.18
N ASP A 394 -19.56 26.72 -10.46
CA ASP A 394 -20.97 27.03 -10.61
C ASP A 394 -21.32 28.44 -10.10
N ASN A 395 -20.69 28.91 -9.01
CA ASN A 395 -20.84 30.30 -8.54
C ASN A 395 -20.29 31.31 -9.57
N VAL A 396 -19.13 31.02 -10.21
CA VAL A 396 -18.60 31.85 -11.31
C VAL A 396 -19.59 31.95 -12.47
N ALA A 397 -20.24 30.85 -12.87
CA ALA A 397 -21.26 30.85 -13.92
C ALA A 397 -22.52 31.64 -13.53
N SER A 398 -23.01 31.46 -12.29
CA SER A 398 -24.13 32.21 -11.71
C SER A 398 -23.87 33.71 -11.70
N LEU A 399 -22.70 34.14 -11.20
CA LEU A 399 -22.29 35.55 -11.17
C LEU A 399 -22.14 36.15 -12.57
N GLN A 400 -21.55 35.41 -13.52
CA GLN A 400 -21.44 35.87 -14.92
C GLN A 400 -22.81 36.15 -15.54
N SER A 401 -23.80 35.27 -15.31
CA SER A 401 -25.18 35.48 -15.77
C SER A 401 -25.81 36.71 -15.12
N ARG A 402 -25.61 36.91 -13.81
CA ARG A 402 -26.13 38.06 -13.06
C ARG A 402 -25.50 39.39 -13.48
N VAL A 403 -24.19 39.43 -13.76
CA VAL A 403 -23.51 40.61 -14.35
C VAL A 403 -24.16 41.00 -15.67
N ASN A 404 -24.38 40.02 -16.56
CA ASN A 404 -24.99 40.29 -17.87
C ASN A 404 -26.43 40.84 -17.74
N GLN A 405 -27.24 40.28 -16.83
CA GLN A 405 -28.60 40.76 -16.55
C GLN A 405 -28.61 42.16 -15.94
N LEU A 406 -27.74 42.42 -14.96
CA LEU A 406 -27.66 43.71 -14.26
C LEU A 406 -27.15 44.82 -15.17
N ARG A 407 -26.22 44.51 -16.09
CA ARG A 407 -25.76 45.43 -17.13
C ARG A 407 -26.89 45.82 -18.08
N ALA A 408 -27.69 44.85 -18.57
CA ALA A 408 -28.86 45.14 -19.39
C ALA A 408 -29.93 45.97 -18.66
N LEU A 409 -30.06 45.82 -17.34
CA LEU A 409 -30.91 46.70 -16.51
C LEU A 409 -30.31 48.11 -16.37
N ALA A 410 -28.99 48.25 -16.24
CA ALA A 410 -28.32 49.55 -16.18
C ALA A 410 -28.40 50.30 -17.52
N GLU A 411 -28.24 49.60 -18.65
CA GLU A 411 -28.46 50.11 -20.01
C GLU A 411 -29.91 50.61 -20.20
N ALA A 412 -30.88 49.96 -19.55
CA ALA A 412 -32.28 50.40 -19.50
C ALA A 412 -32.58 51.49 -18.44
N GLY A 413 -31.57 52.01 -17.73
CA GLY A 413 -31.73 53.02 -16.67
C GLY A 413 -32.36 52.51 -15.36
N ARG A 414 -32.33 51.19 -15.12
CA ARG A 414 -33.03 50.50 -14.01
C ARG A 414 -32.11 49.86 -12.96
N ALA A 415 -30.79 50.04 -13.07
CA ALA A 415 -29.79 49.63 -12.08
C ALA A 415 -28.62 50.62 -12.10
N THR A 416 -27.83 50.70 -11.02
CA THR A 416 -26.71 51.65 -10.98
C THR A 416 -25.42 51.04 -11.56
N SER A 417 -24.54 51.90 -12.06
CA SER A 417 -23.18 51.51 -12.48
C SER A 417 -22.33 50.99 -11.31
N LEU A 418 -22.63 51.41 -10.08
CA LEU A 418 -21.97 50.94 -8.87
C LEU A 418 -22.30 49.46 -8.61
N ASP A 419 -23.58 49.07 -8.73
CA ASP A 419 -24.01 47.67 -8.52
C ASP A 419 -23.35 46.72 -9.52
N VAL A 420 -23.28 47.14 -10.80
CA VAL A 420 -22.57 46.40 -11.86
C VAL A 420 -21.07 46.27 -11.51
N THR A 421 -20.42 47.35 -11.10
CA THR A 421 -18.99 47.36 -10.76
C THR A 421 -18.68 46.47 -9.54
N GLN A 422 -19.54 46.49 -8.52
CA GLN A 422 -19.39 45.62 -7.33
C GLN A 422 -19.56 44.14 -7.69
N LEU A 423 -20.53 43.81 -8.55
CA LEU A 423 -20.77 42.44 -8.98
C LEU A 423 -19.66 41.92 -9.92
N GLU A 424 -19.15 42.76 -10.82
CA GLU A 424 -17.98 42.46 -11.65
C GLU A 424 -16.71 42.24 -10.82
N SER A 425 -16.45 43.08 -9.83
CA SER A 425 -15.36 42.87 -8.86
C SER A 425 -15.50 41.53 -8.13
N SER A 426 -16.72 41.14 -7.78
CA SER A 426 -17.02 39.86 -7.12
C SER A 426 -16.81 38.67 -8.05
N LEU A 427 -17.19 38.78 -9.32
CA LEU A 427 -16.90 37.81 -10.37
C LEU A 427 -15.38 37.62 -10.57
N GLN A 428 -14.57 38.69 -10.58
CA GLN A 428 -13.11 38.53 -10.71
C GLN A 428 -12.49 37.84 -9.48
N ARG A 429 -13.00 38.11 -8.26
CA ARG A 429 -12.57 37.38 -7.06
C ARG A 429 -12.89 35.88 -7.16
N GLN A 430 -14.09 35.50 -7.62
CA GLN A 430 -14.45 34.09 -7.77
C GLN A 430 -13.69 33.40 -8.93
N ARG A 431 -13.38 34.11 -10.02
CA ARG A 431 -12.47 33.60 -11.07
C ARG A 431 -11.06 33.31 -10.54
N MET A 432 -10.50 34.20 -9.71
CA MET A 432 -9.22 33.97 -9.03
C MET A 432 -9.28 32.75 -8.10
N MET A 433 -10.37 32.62 -7.33
CA MET A 433 -10.59 31.46 -6.46
C MET A 433 -10.72 30.15 -7.25
N LEU A 434 -11.38 30.15 -8.41
CA LEU A 434 -11.49 28.97 -9.29
C LEU A 434 -10.10 28.46 -9.68
N LEU A 435 -9.22 29.34 -10.21
CA LEU A 435 -7.86 28.98 -10.60
C LEU A 435 -7.03 28.44 -9.42
N ILE A 436 -7.16 29.04 -8.24
CA ILE A 436 -6.47 28.59 -7.02
C ILE A 436 -6.98 27.21 -6.58
N ARG A 437 -8.30 26.98 -6.58
CA ARG A 437 -8.92 25.69 -6.21
C ARG A 437 -8.58 24.60 -7.22
N GLU A 438 -8.52 24.93 -8.51
CA GLU A 438 -8.20 24.01 -9.60
C GLU A 438 -6.75 23.55 -9.51
N ARG A 439 -5.78 24.47 -9.35
CA ARG A 439 -4.39 24.10 -9.09
C ARG A 439 -4.25 23.25 -7.83
N VAL A 440 -4.86 23.67 -6.71
CA VAL A 440 -4.78 22.93 -5.44
C VAL A 440 -5.42 21.53 -5.54
N PHE A 441 -6.48 21.36 -6.34
CA PHE A 441 -7.06 20.04 -6.59
C PHE A 441 -6.07 19.13 -7.34
N LEU A 442 -5.43 19.63 -8.40
CA LEU A 442 -4.39 18.90 -9.14
C LEU A 442 -3.16 18.60 -8.23
N ASP A 443 -2.68 19.60 -7.48
CA ASP A 443 -1.57 19.47 -6.51
C ASP A 443 -1.82 18.33 -5.49
N GLN A 444 -3.08 18.07 -5.12
CA GLN A 444 -3.45 16.96 -4.22
C GLN A 444 -3.77 15.66 -4.94
N LEU A 445 -4.27 15.71 -6.18
CA LEU A 445 -4.52 14.54 -7.02
C LEU A 445 -3.20 13.83 -7.36
N ASP A 446 -2.15 14.59 -7.69
CA ASP A 446 -0.83 14.02 -7.99
C ASP A 446 -0.15 13.44 -6.75
N ARG A 447 -0.40 14.04 -5.58
CA ARG A 447 -0.01 13.46 -4.29
C ARG A 447 -0.77 12.16 -3.99
N LEU A 448 -2.05 12.07 -4.35
CA LEU A 448 -2.80 10.81 -4.25
C LEU A 448 -2.22 9.75 -5.20
N LYS A 449 -1.95 10.07 -6.47
CA LYS A 449 -1.28 9.17 -7.43
C LYS A 449 0.01 8.59 -6.82
N LEU A 450 0.90 9.46 -6.33
CA LEU A 450 2.16 9.05 -5.69
C LEU A 450 1.96 8.20 -4.42
N GLN A 451 0.95 8.48 -3.60
CA GLN A 451 0.60 7.64 -2.44
C GLN A 451 0.16 6.23 -2.85
N LEU A 452 -0.57 6.13 -3.96
CA LEU A 452 -0.98 4.86 -4.57
C LEU A 452 0.15 4.19 -5.39
N GLY A 453 1.30 4.85 -5.57
CA GLY A 453 2.44 4.35 -6.37
C GLY A 453 2.35 4.62 -7.89
N LEU A 454 1.27 5.27 -8.32
CA LEU A 454 1.05 5.69 -9.70
C LEU A 454 1.91 6.93 -10.03
N PRO A 455 2.39 7.08 -11.27
CA PRO A 455 3.13 8.26 -11.68
C PRO A 455 2.17 9.47 -11.88
N PRO A 456 2.65 10.72 -11.74
CA PRO A 456 1.79 11.91 -11.69
C PRO A 456 1.18 12.29 -13.05
N ASP A 457 1.79 11.89 -14.15
CA ASP A 457 1.33 12.10 -15.53
C ASP A 457 0.11 11.25 -15.93
N MET A 458 -0.22 10.20 -15.16
CA MET A 458 -1.44 9.40 -15.37
C MET A 458 -2.72 10.22 -15.17
N GLU A 459 -3.64 10.18 -16.12
CA GLU A 459 -4.99 10.74 -15.96
C GLU A 459 -5.80 9.93 -14.92
N LEU A 460 -6.48 10.62 -14.00
CA LEU A 460 -7.22 9.99 -12.91
C LEU A 460 -8.49 10.77 -12.55
N GLU A 461 -9.65 10.15 -12.72
CA GLU A 461 -10.96 10.67 -12.31
C GLU A 461 -11.47 9.90 -11.09
N LEU A 462 -11.92 10.60 -10.05
CA LEU A 462 -12.49 9.99 -8.84
C LEU A 462 -13.97 9.64 -9.05
N ASP A 463 -14.42 8.51 -8.52
CA ASP A 463 -15.85 8.23 -8.40
C ASP A 463 -16.49 9.09 -7.30
N ASP A 464 -17.60 9.74 -7.63
CA ASP A 464 -18.27 10.72 -6.77
C ASP A 464 -19.61 10.23 -6.20
N SER A 465 -19.90 8.93 -6.32
CA SER A 465 -21.12 8.28 -5.83
C SER A 465 -21.39 8.52 -4.34
N LEU A 466 -20.33 8.59 -3.52
CA LEU A 466 -20.41 8.90 -2.09
C LEU A 466 -20.92 10.32 -1.79
N LEU A 467 -20.91 11.23 -2.76
CA LEU A 467 -21.44 12.59 -2.65
C LEU A 467 -22.92 12.72 -3.07
N GLU A 468 -23.51 11.70 -3.71
CA GLU A 468 -24.92 11.73 -4.15
C GLU A 468 -25.93 12.11 -3.04
N PRO A 469 -25.78 11.66 -1.76
CA PRO A 469 -26.68 12.09 -0.68
C PRO A 469 -26.66 13.60 -0.42
N PHE A 470 -25.55 14.27 -0.73
CA PHE A 470 -25.34 15.70 -0.53
C PHE A 470 -25.76 16.55 -1.74
N ARG A 471 -26.12 15.93 -2.86
CA ARG A 471 -26.76 16.63 -3.99
C ARG A 471 -28.21 16.91 -3.64
N LEU A 472 -28.45 18.08 -3.05
CA LEU A 472 -29.78 18.47 -2.58
C LEU A 472 -30.70 18.87 -3.76
N THR A 473 -30.15 19.55 -4.77
CA THR A 473 -30.79 19.74 -6.08
C THR A 473 -30.89 18.41 -6.83
N THR A 474 -31.90 18.25 -7.69
CA THR A 474 -32.11 17.03 -8.49
C THR A 474 -32.24 17.35 -9.98
N PRO A 475 -31.87 16.44 -10.91
CA PRO A 475 -32.03 16.64 -12.34
C PRO A 475 -33.49 16.92 -12.78
N ILE A 476 -34.46 16.40 -12.01
CA ILE A 476 -35.90 16.66 -12.18
C ILE A 476 -36.22 18.14 -11.95
N HIS A 477 -35.60 18.74 -10.93
CA HIS A 477 -35.76 20.14 -10.58
C HIS A 477 -35.00 21.07 -11.55
N GLU A 478 -33.78 20.73 -11.95
CA GLU A 478 -33.08 21.46 -13.02
C GLU A 478 -33.88 21.47 -14.33
N THR A 479 -34.56 20.36 -14.64
CA THR A 479 -35.44 20.26 -15.82
C THR A 479 -36.65 21.20 -15.69
N LEU A 480 -37.21 21.34 -14.49
CA LEU A 480 -38.25 22.34 -14.19
C LEU A 480 -37.73 23.77 -14.39
N GLU A 481 -36.57 24.12 -13.84
CA GLU A 481 -35.96 25.45 -14.03
C GLU A 481 -35.69 25.75 -15.52
N LYS A 482 -35.13 24.80 -16.27
CA LYS A 482 -34.86 24.93 -17.72
C LYS A 482 -36.15 25.13 -18.53
N ARG A 483 -37.23 24.41 -18.20
CA ARG A 483 -38.57 24.60 -18.81
C ARG A 483 -39.18 25.97 -18.45
N LEU A 484 -39.10 26.37 -17.18
CA LEU A 484 -39.63 27.65 -16.67
C LEU A 484 -38.89 28.86 -17.26
N ALA A 485 -37.57 28.77 -17.43
CA ALA A 485 -36.75 29.76 -18.12
C ALA A 485 -37.17 29.87 -19.59
N THR A 486 -37.34 28.74 -20.28
CA THR A 486 -37.81 28.70 -21.68
C THR A 486 -39.20 29.35 -21.83
N PHE A 487 -40.14 29.05 -20.93
CA PHE A 487 -41.46 29.69 -20.87
C PHE A 487 -41.34 31.21 -20.65
N THR A 488 -40.49 31.64 -19.71
CA THR A 488 -40.24 33.06 -19.41
C THR A 488 -39.69 33.81 -20.63
N THR A 489 -38.71 33.24 -21.34
CA THR A 489 -38.15 33.84 -22.57
C THR A 489 -39.20 33.98 -23.67
N ARG A 490 -40.03 32.95 -23.90
CA ARG A 490 -41.14 33.02 -24.89
C ARG A 490 -42.16 34.09 -24.51
N LEU A 491 -42.61 34.13 -23.26
CA LEU A 491 -43.56 35.13 -22.78
C LEU A 491 -43.02 36.56 -22.88
N THR A 492 -41.71 36.74 -22.73
CA THR A 492 -41.04 38.04 -22.89
C THR A 492 -41.02 38.47 -24.36
N ALA A 493 -40.80 37.54 -25.30
CA ALA A 493 -40.85 37.81 -26.74
C ALA A 493 -42.25 38.16 -27.24
N VAL A 494 -43.30 37.47 -26.76
CA VAL A 494 -44.71 37.76 -27.09
C VAL A 494 -45.15 39.17 -26.65
N ARG A 495 -44.42 39.78 -25.71
CA ARG A 495 -44.65 41.17 -25.29
C ARG A 495 -44.27 42.22 -26.34
N ALA A 496 -43.54 41.83 -27.40
CA ALA A 496 -43.19 42.68 -28.55
C ALA A 496 -44.07 42.40 -29.78
N ASP A 497 -44.45 41.14 -30.03
CA ASP A 497 -45.44 40.75 -31.04
C ASP A 497 -46.41 39.70 -30.46
N ALA A 498 -47.69 40.05 -30.38
CA ALA A 498 -48.75 39.26 -29.75
C ALA A 498 -49.52 38.37 -30.76
N SER A 499 -48.81 37.80 -31.74
CA SER A 499 -49.38 36.92 -32.76
C SER A 499 -49.87 35.57 -32.19
N GLN A 500 -50.94 35.01 -32.76
CA GLN A 500 -51.64 33.86 -32.19
C GLN A 500 -50.74 32.63 -32.00
N GLY A 501 -49.93 32.27 -33.02
CA GLY A 501 -48.98 31.15 -32.93
C GLY A 501 -47.88 31.36 -31.88
N ALA A 502 -47.55 32.61 -31.55
CA ALA A 502 -46.60 32.93 -30.48
C ALA A 502 -47.24 32.72 -29.09
N LEU A 503 -48.52 33.09 -28.92
CA LEU A 503 -49.30 32.76 -27.72
C LEU A 503 -49.51 31.25 -27.54
N GLU A 504 -49.80 30.51 -28.61
CA GLU A 504 -49.88 29.04 -28.60
C GLU A 504 -48.55 28.41 -28.16
N SER A 505 -47.41 28.92 -28.66
CA SER A 505 -46.06 28.48 -28.24
C SER A 505 -45.74 28.80 -26.77
N VAL A 506 -46.31 29.87 -26.20
CA VAL A 506 -46.23 30.18 -24.77
C VAL A 506 -47.09 29.22 -23.94
N VAL A 507 -48.33 28.94 -24.34
CA VAL A 507 -49.22 28.02 -23.60
C VAL A 507 -48.75 26.56 -23.69
N ALA A 508 -48.14 26.15 -24.81
CA ALA A 508 -47.42 24.87 -24.89
C ALA A 508 -46.21 24.81 -23.94
N GLY A 509 -45.48 25.93 -23.79
CA GLY A 509 -44.41 26.06 -22.79
C GLY A 509 -44.92 25.98 -21.36
N LEU A 510 -46.08 26.59 -21.08
CA LEU A 510 -46.76 26.55 -19.79
C LEU A 510 -47.22 25.13 -19.43
N GLN A 511 -47.85 24.41 -20.36
CA GLN A 511 -48.22 23.01 -20.20
C GLN A 511 -47.00 22.15 -19.82
N ALA A 512 -45.89 22.33 -20.53
CA ALA A 512 -44.64 21.61 -20.27
C ALA A 512 -44.06 21.90 -18.87
N VAL A 513 -44.31 23.10 -18.30
CA VAL A 513 -43.96 23.42 -16.90
C VAL A 513 -44.92 22.74 -15.92
N ASN A 514 -46.24 22.72 -16.19
CA ASN A 514 -47.22 22.03 -15.35
C ASN A 514 -46.93 20.53 -15.22
N GLU A 515 -46.71 19.84 -16.35
CA GLU A 515 -46.42 18.40 -16.38
C GLU A 515 -45.17 18.05 -15.55
N GLN A 516 -44.16 18.92 -15.59
CA GLN A 516 -42.93 18.78 -14.80
C GLN A 516 -43.16 19.08 -13.31
N LEU A 517 -43.97 20.09 -12.95
CA LEU A 517 -44.37 20.39 -11.56
C LEU A 517 -45.14 19.23 -10.93
N GLU A 518 -46.11 18.66 -11.65
CA GLU A 518 -46.84 17.48 -11.19
C GLU A 518 -45.93 16.27 -10.99
N PHE A 519 -45.02 16.02 -11.92
CA PHE A 519 -44.07 14.92 -11.82
C PHE A 519 -43.13 15.11 -10.61
N GLN A 520 -42.59 16.32 -10.42
CA GLN A 520 -41.80 16.66 -9.25
C GLN A 520 -42.61 16.51 -7.94
N ALA A 521 -43.90 16.88 -7.92
CA ALA A 521 -44.77 16.71 -6.76
C ALA A 521 -45.00 15.23 -6.40
N ARG A 522 -45.19 14.36 -7.41
CA ARG A 522 -45.35 12.91 -7.21
C ARG A 522 -44.09 12.27 -6.65
N GLU A 523 -42.92 12.64 -7.16
CA GLU A 523 -41.62 12.17 -6.64
C GLU A 523 -41.32 12.70 -5.22
N PHE A 524 -41.76 13.92 -4.91
CA PHE A 524 -41.51 14.55 -3.61
C PHE A 524 -42.24 13.85 -2.45
N ASP A 525 -43.47 13.39 -2.69
CA ASP A 525 -44.26 12.56 -1.76
C ASP A 525 -43.47 11.30 -1.31
N GLY A 526 -42.61 10.76 -2.19
CA GLY A 526 -41.69 9.67 -1.91
C GLY A 526 -40.51 10.00 -0.99
N TYR A 527 -40.23 11.26 -0.64
CA TYR A 527 -39.21 11.61 0.36
C TYR A 527 -39.73 11.47 1.79
N PHE A 528 -40.96 11.91 2.09
CA PHE A 528 -41.55 11.76 3.42
C PHE A 528 -41.66 10.29 3.83
N LYS A 529 -42.11 9.41 2.91
CA LYS A 529 -42.15 7.95 3.11
C LYS A 529 -40.79 7.30 3.42
N ARG A 530 -39.68 7.94 3.04
CA ARG A 530 -38.32 7.50 3.41
C ARG A 530 -37.89 8.06 4.77
N LEU A 531 -38.34 9.27 5.13
CA LEU A 531 -38.10 9.84 6.45
C LEU A 531 -38.74 9.02 7.57
N ASP A 532 -39.91 8.42 7.34
CA ASP A 532 -40.56 7.50 8.29
C ASP A 532 -39.67 6.31 8.71
N VAL A 533 -38.73 5.89 7.85
CA VAL A 533 -37.78 4.80 8.12
C VAL A 533 -36.48 5.31 8.77
N VAL A 534 -36.01 6.48 8.35
CA VAL A 534 -34.74 7.10 8.80
C VAL A 534 -34.86 7.74 10.19
N LEU A 535 -35.89 8.56 10.42
CA LEU A 535 -36.02 9.36 11.64
C LEU A 535 -36.08 8.52 12.92
N PRO A 536 -36.79 7.37 13.01
CA PRO A 536 -36.79 6.54 14.20
C PRO A 536 -35.42 5.95 14.55
N ARG A 537 -34.48 5.87 13.59
CA ARG A 537 -33.09 5.47 13.84
C ARG A 537 -32.28 6.63 14.41
N ARG A 538 -32.31 7.80 13.76
CA ARG A 538 -31.64 9.04 14.20
C ARG A 538 -32.05 9.45 15.62
N LYS A 539 -33.36 9.51 15.89
CA LYS A 539 -33.92 9.97 17.19
C LYS A 539 -33.41 9.17 18.40
N ARG A 540 -32.99 7.91 18.24
CA ARG A 540 -32.43 7.08 19.34
C ARG A 540 -31.18 7.69 19.97
N ARG A 541 -30.41 8.49 19.22
CA ARG A 541 -29.13 9.10 19.66
C ARG A 541 -29.21 10.62 19.85
N MET A 542 -30.44 11.14 19.95
CA MET A 542 -30.79 12.55 20.15
C MET A 542 -31.44 12.78 21.50
N SER A 543 -31.34 14.02 22.01
CA SER A 543 -32.07 14.49 23.20
C SER A 543 -33.56 14.68 22.93
N GLU A 544 -34.35 14.84 23.99
CA GLU A 544 -35.79 15.12 23.83
C GLU A 544 -36.08 16.50 23.23
N THR A 545 -35.20 17.49 23.45
CA THR A 545 -35.28 18.80 22.80
C THR A 545 -34.95 18.72 21.31
N GLU A 546 -33.93 17.95 20.93
CA GLU A 546 -33.58 17.71 19.52
C GLU A 546 -34.71 16.97 18.77
N ARG A 547 -35.34 15.97 19.40
CA ARG A 547 -36.48 15.22 18.82
C ARG A 547 -37.67 16.11 18.53
N SER A 548 -38.17 16.82 19.54
CA SER A 548 -39.35 17.68 19.46
C SER A 548 -39.16 18.87 18.51
N GLU A 549 -37.95 19.40 18.41
CA GLU A 549 -37.58 20.43 17.43
C GLU A 549 -37.62 19.91 15.98
N ILE A 550 -37.06 18.71 15.74
CA ILE A 550 -37.10 18.05 14.42
C ILE A 550 -38.55 17.75 14.02
N ASP A 551 -39.38 17.25 14.94
CA ASP A 551 -40.79 16.98 14.66
C ASP A 551 -41.59 18.25 14.29
N ARG A 552 -41.32 19.38 14.97
CA ARG A 552 -41.91 20.67 14.58
C ARG A 552 -41.45 21.11 13.18
N LEU A 553 -40.15 21.05 12.89
CA LEU A 553 -39.59 21.44 11.59
C LEU A 553 -40.09 20.57 10.43
N LEU A 554 -40.37 19.29 10.68
CA LEU A 554 -40.94 18.38 9.68
C LEU A 554 -42.44 18.58 9.49
N ALA A 555 -43.18 18.91 10.55
CA ALA A 555 -44.58 19.33 10.43
C ALA A 555 -44.70 20.66 9.64
N GLU A 556 -43.79 21.62 9.88
CA GLU A 556 -43.65 22.84 9.06
C GLU A 556 -43.40 22.50 7.58
N ASP A 557 -42.44 21.62 7.28
CA ASP A 557 -42.09 21.25 5.90
C ASP A 557 -43.22 20.46 5.20
N LEU A 558 -43.90 19.56 5.90
CA LEU A 558 -45.04 18.81 5.37
C LEU A 558 -46.24 19.71 5.08
N ALA A 559 -46.57 20.64 5.98
CA ALA A 559 -47.66 21.61 5.77
C ALA A 559 -47.38 22.50 4.55
N ARG A 560 -46.14 23.01 4.41
CA ARG A 560 -45.71 23.77 3.21
C ARG A 560 -45.84 22.95 1.93
N PHE A 561 -45.41 21.68 1.94
CA PHE A 561 -45.54 20.81 0.77
C PHE A 561 -47.00 20.51 0.39
N LEU A 562 -47.89 20.29 1.36
CA LEU A 562 -49.30 20.01 1.11
C LEU A 562 -50.03 21.22 0.50
N ASP A 563 -49.72 22.44 0.95
CA ASP A 563 -50.25 23.67 0.33
C ASP A 563 -49.68 23.90 -1.08
N LEU A 564 -48.37 23.73 -1.28
CA LEU A 564 -47.75 23.83 -2.60
C LEU A 564 -48.36 22.82 -3.59
N ARG A 565 -48.58 21.57 -3.16
CA ARG A 565 -49.29 20.53 -3.93
C ARG A 565 -50.74 20.91 -4.24
N SER A 566 -51.44 21.56 -3.30
CA SER A 566 -52.80 22.08 -3.49
C SER A 566 -52.84 23.20 -4.53
N ARG A 567 -51.83 24.08 -4.56
CA ARG A 567 -51.66 25.11 -5.60
C ARG A 567 -51.35 24.50 -6.97
N ILE A 568 -50.40 23.56 -7.05
CA ILE A 568 -50.06 22.84 -8.29
C ILE A 568 -51.29 22.12 -8.87
N GLY A 569 -52.12 21.51 -8.03
CA GLY A 569 -53.35 20.81 -8.46
C GLY A 569 -54.42 21.68 -9.15
N LYS A 570 -54.29 23.02 -9.12
CA LYS A 570 -55.19 23.96 -9.81
C LYS A 570 -54.72 24.30 -11.23
N LEU A 571 -53.40 24.31 -11.43
CA LEU A 571 -52.75 24.69 -12.69
C LEU A 571 -53.31 23.96 -13.93
N PRO A 572 -53.64 22.65 -13.93
CA PRO A 572 -54.21 21.98 -15.11
C PRO A 572 -55.50 22.62 -15.62
N ALA A 573 -56.36 23.12 -14.72
CA ALA A 573 -57.61 23.78 -15.08
C ALA A 573 -57.37 25.17 -15.68
N GLU A 574 -56.36 25.90 -15.18
CA GLU A 574 -55.95 27.21 -15.71
C GLU A 574 -55.32 27.08 -17.10
N VAL A 575 -54.39 26.13 -17.29
CA VAL A 575 -53.79 25.83 -18.60
C VAL A 575 -54.85 25.46 -19.63
N GLU A 576 -55.82 24.64 -19.26
CA GLU A 576 -56.95 24.26 -20.10
C GLU A 576 -57.95 25.43 -20.33
N SER A 577 -57.97 26.45 -19.48
CA SER A 577 -58.72 27.68 -19.72
C SER A 577 -58.06 28.57 -20.78
N PHE A 578 -56.73 28.71 -20.74
CA PHE A 578 -55.97 29.45 -21.74
C PHE A 578 -56.00 28.76 -23.11
N ARG A 579 -55.85 27.43 -23.13
CA ARG A 579 -56.01 26.60 -24.35
C ARG A 579 -57.39 26.80 -25.01
N ARG A 580 -58.47 26.86 -24.21
CA ARG A 580 -59.84 27.10 -24.70
C ARG A 580 -60.14 28.56 -25.09
N ARG A 581 -59.32 29.53 -24.66
CA ARG A 581 -59.38 30.91 -25.14
C ARG A 581 -58.66 31.07 -26.49
N LEU A 582 -57.49 30.43 -26.65
CA LEU A 582 -56.73 30.43 -27.91
C LEU A 582 -57.35 29.62 -29.06
N SER A 583 -58.33 28.74 -28.79
CA SER A 583 -59.03 27.99 -29.85
C SER A 583 -59.99 28.84 -30.70
N LYS A 584 -60.05 30.16 -30.46
CA LYS A 584 -60.79 31.16 -31.24
C LYS A 584 -59.86 32.32 -31.59
N PRO A 585 -60.02 32.97 -32.76
CA PRO A 585 -59.27 34.18 -33.07
C PRO A 585 -59.64 35.29 -32.07
N MET A 586 -58.62 35.83 -31.40
CA MET A 586 -58.77 36.85 -30.34
C MET A 586 -58.53 38.26 -30.88
N THR A 587 -59.18 39.26 -30.27
CA THR A 587 -58.86 40.68 -30.50
C THR A 587 -57.55 41.09 -29.81
N VAL A 588 -56.97 42.21 -30.26
CA VAL A 588 -55.72 42.76 -29.68
C VAL A 588 -55.82 43.01 -28.17
N GLU A 589 -57.00 43.43 -27.69
CA GLU A 589 -57.21 43.73 -26.27
C GLU A 589 -57.39 42.45 -25.42
N GLU A 590 -58.11 41.45 -25.93
CA GLU A 590 -58.17 40.12 -25.28
C GLU A 590 -56.79 39.46 -25.20
N SER A 591 -55.96 39.63 -26.24
CA SER A 591 -54.58 39.16 -26.26
C SER A 591 -53.69 39.89 -25.23
N ARG A 592 -53.89 41.20 -25.02
CA ARG A 592 -53.22 41.95 -23.95
C ARG A 592 -53.61 41.46 -22.56
N VAL A 593 -54.91 41.21 -22.33
CA VAL A 593 -55.40 40.65 -21.07
C VAL A 593 -54.79 39.26 -20.81
N LEU A 594 -54.77 38.39 -21.83
CA LEU A 594 -54.14 37.07 -21.76
C LEU A 594 -52.64 37.14 -21.43
N VAL A 595 -51.88 38.05 -22.06
CA VAL A 595 -50.47 38.27 -21.71
C VAL A 595 -50.30 38.78 -20.28
N GLY A 596 -51.22 39.62 -19.79
CA GLY A 596 -51.24 40.06 -18.38
C GLY A 596 -51.44 38.91 -17.39
N GLU A 597 -52.43 38.06 -17.64
CA GLU A 597 -52.70 36.85 -16.83
C GLU A 597 -51.50 35.88 -16.85
N LEU A 598 -50.90 35.64 -18.02
CA LEU A 598 -49.71 34.79 -18.17
C LEU A 598 -48.48 35.37 -17.45
N VAL A 599 -48.34 36.69 -17.36
CA VAL A 599 -47.27 37.35 -16.58
C VAL A 599 -47.49 37.19 -15.07
N MET A 600 -48.73 37.28 -14.59
CA MET A 600 -49.05 37.00 -13.18
C MET A 600 -48.80 35.53 -12.83
N LEU A 601 -49.24 34.60 -13.69
CA LEU A 601 -48.99 33.17 -13.52
C LEU A 601 -47.50 32.83 -13.61
N ARG A 602 -46.70 33.55 -14.40
CA ARG A 602 -45.23 33.38 -14.41
C ARG A 602 -44.63 33.63 -13.03
N GLU A 603 -45.01 34.71 -12.34
CA GLU A 603 -44.48 34.99 -11.00
C GLU A 603 -44.94 33.95 -9.95
N GLU A 604 -46.16 33.42 -10.08
CA GLU A 604 -46.65 32.27 -9.29
C GLU A 604 -45.79 31.01 -9.54
N LEU A 605 -45.53 30.65 -10.80
CA LEU A 605 -44.71 29.47 -11.15
C LEU A 605 -43.26 29.60 -10.70
N VAL A 606 -42.70 30.82 -10.78
CA VAL A 606 -41.38 31.16 -10.23
C VAL A 606 -41.35 30.99 -8.71
N ARG A 607 -42.40 31.44 -8.01
CA ARG A 607 -42.58 31.21 -6.56
C ARG A 607 -42.71 29.73 -6.22
N MET A 608 -43.60 28.98 -6.88
CA MET A 608 -43.76 27.53 -6.67
C MET A 608 -42.46 26.76 -6.89
N THR A 609 -41.69 27.12 -7.92
CA THR A 609 -40.41 26.46 -8.24
C THR A 609 -39.35 26.73 -7.17
N ARG A 610 -39.28 27.95 -6.63
CA ARG A 610 -38.39 28.31 -5.52
C ARG A 610 -38.77 27.60 -4.22
N GLU A 611 -40.06 27.58 -3.86
CA GLU A 611 -40.56 26.82 -2.71
C GLU A 611 -40.21 25.33 -2.82
N PHE A 612 -40.30 24.75 -4.02
CA PHE A 612 -39.84 23.39 -4.29
C PHE A 612 -38.34 23.20 -4.07
N SER A 613 -37.52 24.19 -4.46
CA SER A 613 -36.06 24.17 -4.26
C SER A 613 -35.72 24.15 -2.76
N SER A 614 -36.34 25.07 -2.00
CA SER A 614 -36.24 25.16 -0.53
C SER A 614 -36.67 23.85 0.14
N LEU A 615 -37.82 23.30 -0.22
CA LEU A 615 -38.32 22.03 0.33
C LEU A 615 -37.45 20.84 -0.07
N LEU A 616 -36.88 20.80 -1.29
CA LEU A 616 -35.90 19.77 -1.67
C LEU A 616 -34.66 19.85 -0.78
N VAL A 617 -34.13 21.05 -0.56
CA VAL A 617 -32.99 21.29 0.34
C VAL A 617 -33.32 20.84 1.76
N THR A 618 -34.42 21.29 2.37
CA THR A 618 -34.71 20.95 3.78
C THR A 618 -35.07 19.47 3.97
N VAL A 619 -35.83 18.85 3.05
CA VAL A 619 -36.33 17.47 3.22
C VAL A 619 -35.27 16.43 2.83
N ARG A 620 -34.49 16.62 1.75
CA ARG A 620 -33.43 15.65 1.37
C ARG A 620 -32.28 15.65 2.38
N LEU A 621 -31.96 16.79 2.97
CA LEU A 621 -30.94 16.91 4.03
C LEU A 621 -31.24 16.06 5.27
N GLU A 622 -32.51 15.79 5.59
CA GLU A 622 -32.91 14.93 6.71
C GLU A 622 -32.75 13.42 6.42
N LEU A 623 -32.68 13.03 5.14
CA LEU A 623 -32.48 11.63 4.71
C LEU A 623 -31.02 11.17 4.81
N ILE A 624 -30.07 12.08 5.02
CA ILE A 624 -28.65 11.75 5.10
C ILE A 624 -28.34 11.07 6.46
N GLU A 625 -28.20 9.75 6.47
CA GLU A 625 -27.75 8.97 7.63
C GLU A 625 -26.20 8.92 7.70
N ILE A 626 -25.65 9.01 8.91
CA ILE A 626 -24.24 8.72 9.21
C ILE A 626 -24.13 7.38 9.94
N THR A 627 -23.18 6.53 9.55
CA THR A 627 -23.02 5.19 10.17
C THR A 627 -22.41 5.34 11.57
N PRO A 628 -23.14 5.01 12.65
CA PRO A 628 -22.76 5.39 14.00
C PRO A 628 -21.66 4.47 14.59
N VAL A 629 -20.98 4.96 15.62
CA VAL A 629 -20.16 4.14 16.51
C VAL A 629 -21.04 3.54 17.62
N GLU A 630 -20.86 2.25 17.89
CA GLU A 630 -21.62 1.52 18.93
C GLU A 630 -20.82 1.32 20.21
N MET A 631 -19.49 1.49 20.15
CA MET A 631 -18.58 1.32 21.28
C MET A 631 -18.67 2.50 22.27
N GLY A 632 -18.96 2.21 23.53
CA GLY A 632 -18.84 3.17 24.64
C GLY A 632 -17.38 3.53 24.92
N LEU A 633 -17.14 4.64 25.64
CA LEU A 633 -15.78 5.13 25.93
C LEU A 633 -14.95 4.10 26.72
N ALA A 634 -15.52 3.49 27.76
CA ALA A 634 -14.84 2.48 28.57
C ALA A 634 -14.52 1.22 27.74
N THR A 635 -15.50 0.73 26.97
CA THR A 635 -15.37 -0.41 26.05
C THR A 635 -14.26 -0.17 25.02
N SER A 636 -14.22 1.03 24.44
CA SER A 636 -13.19 1.42 23.45
C SER A 636 -11.78 1.37 24.06
N VAL A 637 -11.60 1.91 25.27
CA VAL A 637 -10.30 1.87 25.96
C VAL A 637 -9.90 0.43 26.31
N GLN A 638 -10.83 -0.40 26.77
CA GLN A 638 -10.55 -1.81 27.08
C GLN A 638 -10.15 -2.59 25.82
N MET A 639 -10.94 -2.49 24.75
CA MET A 639 -10.63 -3.09 23.44
C MET A 639 -9.25 -2.69 22.92
N ALA A 640 -8.85 -1.42 23.11
CA ALA A 640 -7.53 -0.95 22.71
C ALA A 640 -6.39 -1.61 23.50
N LEU A 641 -6.55 -1.78 24.82
CA LEU A 641 -5.55 -2.44 25.67
C LEU A 641 -5.41 -3.93 25.33
N ASP A 642 -6.51 -4.59 24.95
CA ASP A 642 -6.56 -6.02 24.65
C ASP A 642 -6.15 -6.37 23.21
N ASN A 643 -6.32 -5.45 22.23
CA ASN A 643 -6.12 -5.71 20.81
C ASN A 643 -4.98 -4.94 20.13
N ARG A 644 -4.42 -3.87 20.74
CA ARG A 644 -3.30 -3.13 20.12
C ARG A 644 -2.01 -3.94 20.08
N LEU A 645 -1.68 -4.43 18.89
CA LEU A 645 -0.47 -5.22 18.60
C LEU A 645 0.84 -4.52 19.00
N ASP A 646 0.90 -3.19 18.89
CA ASP A 646 2.07 -2.41 19.29
C ASP A 646 2.25 -2.36 20.81
N LEU A 647 1.15 -2.30 21.58
CA LEU A 647 1.17 -2.41 23.04
C LEU A 647 1.58 -3.83 23.48
N MET A 648 1.12 -4.88 22.79
CA MET A 648 1.58 -6.27 23.04
C MET A 648 3.09 -6.40 22.85
N ASN A 649 3.64 -5.82 21.78
CA ASN A 649 5.08 -5.81 21.52
C ASN A 649 5.83 -5.00 22.61
N ARG A 650 5.25 -3.90 23.12
CA ARG A 650 5.84 -3.15 24.25
C ARG A 650 5.86 -3.94 25.55
N ARG A 651 4.78 -4.67 25.87
CA ARG A 651 4.72 -5.58 27.02
C ARG A 651 5.79 -6.67 26.91
N ALA A 652 6.02 -7.17 25.70
CA ALA A 652 7.03 -8.19 25.42
C ALA A 652 8.48 -7.66 25.58
N PHE A 653 8.78 -6.43 25.14
CA PHE A 653 10.09 -5.79 25.35
C PHE A 653 10.48 -5.64 26.83
N VAL A 654 9.51 -5.50 27.75
CA VAL A 654 9.81 -5.48 29.20
C VAL A 654 10.36 -6.84 29.66
N MET A 655 9.84 -7.95 29.12
CA MET A 655 10.35 -9.29 29.39
C MET A 655 11.71 -9.53 28.74
N ASP A 656 11.97 -8.98 27.55
CA ASP A 656 13.28 -9.08 26.88
C ASP A 656 14.35 -8.33 27.68
N ALA A 657 14.02 -7.11 28.14
CA ALA A 657 14.89 -6.35 29.04
C ALA A 657 15.08 -7.05 30.40
N ARG A 658 14.07 -7.79 30.90
CA ARG A 658 14.19 -8.60 32.12
C ARG A 658 15.09 -9.82 31.94
N ARG A 659 15.00 -10.55 30.81
CA ARG A 659 15.89 -11.67 30.47
C ARG A 659 17.33 -11.21 30.40
N ARG A 660 17.59 -10.07 29.75
CA ARG A 660 18.93 -9.49 29.61
C ARG A 660 19.64 -9.21 30.95
N VAL A 661 18.89 -9.01 32.04
CA VAL A 661 19.47 -8.90 33.40
C VAL A 661 20.04 -10.23 33.89
N GLU A 662 19.39 -11.36 33.61
CA GLU A 662 19.93 -12.69 33.98
C GLU A 662 21.16 -13.06 33.17
N LEU A 663 21.16 -12.77 31.86
CA LEU A 663 22.33 -12.99 30.99
C LEU A 663 23.55 -12.21 31.49
N ALA A 664 23.35 -10.93 31.83
CA ALA A 664 24.40 -10.09 32.37
C ALA A 664 24.81 -10.48 33.80
N ALA A 665 23.94 -11.14 34.57
CA ALA A 665 24.30 -11.75 35.86
C ALA A 665 25.12 -13.05 35.68
N ASN A 666 24.78 -13.88 34.70
CA ASN A 666 25.54 -15.07 34.33
C ASN A 666 26.97 -14.71 33.91
N GLN A 667 27.14 -13.61 33.18
CA GLN A 667 28.45 -13.02 32.84
C GLN A 667 29.31 -12.59 34.05
N LEU A 668 28.80 -12.64 35.29
CA LEU A 668 29.59 -12.41 36.52
C LEU A 668 30.12 -13.70 37.15
N GLN A 669 29.57 -14.87 36.81
CA GLN A 669 29.89 -16.17 37.41
C GLN A 669 31.12 -16.82 36.75
N MET A 670 31.85 -17.66 37.48
CA MET A 670 32.96 -18.46 36.92
C MET A 670 32.49 -19.29 35.71
N THR A 671 33.24 -19.24 34.60
CA THR A 671 33.08 -20.22 33.51
C THR A 671 34.05 -21.39 33.76
N VAL A 672 33.60 -22.59 33.45
CA VAL A 672 34.39 -23.82 33.50
C VAL A 672 33.98 -24.60 32.26
N ASP A 673 34.89 -24.75 31.31
CA ASP A 673 34.60 -25.35 30.01
C ASP A 673 35.38 -26.65 29.88
N LEU A 674 34.69 -27.76 29.62
CA LEU A 674 35.32 -29.01 29.24
C LEU A 674 35.67 -28.94 27.76
N VAL A 675 36.96 -29.00 27.45
CA VAL A 675 37.50 -28.94 26.09
C VAL A 675 38.12 -30.30 25.79
N ALA A 676 37.55 -31.01 24.81
CA ALA A 676 38.09 -32.25 24.27
C ALA A 676 38.42 -32.02 22.79
N GLU A 677 39.69 -31.71 22.53
CA GLU A 677 40.25 -31.52 21.20
C GLU A 677 41.10 -32.74 20.83
N GLY A 678 41.16 -33.08 19.54
CA GLY A 678 42.08 -34.08 19.03
C GLY A 678 42.28 -33.93 17.54
N GLU A 679 43.48 -34.25 17.06
CA GLU A 679 43.81 -34.24 15.65
C GLU A 679 44.52 -35.55 15.31
N ALA A 680 43.90 -36.35 14.45
CA ALA A 680 44.50 -37.58 13.95
C ALA A 680 45.20 -37.31 12.61
N ASN A 681 46.53 -37.22 12.63
CA ASN A 681 47.31 -36.96 11.41
C ASN A 681 47.83 -38.23 10.73
N THR A 682 47.96 -38.15 9.41
CA THR A 682 48.78 -39.05 8.61
C THR A 682 50.25 -38.65 8.66
N ARG A 683 51.18 -39.57 8.35
CA ARG A 683 52.56 -39.20 8.02
C ARG A 683 52.61 -38.37 6.73
N PRO A 684 53.60 -37.48 6.55
CA PRO A 684 53.83 -36.80 5.27
C PRO A 684 53.90 -37.82 4.11
N LEU A 685 53.16 -37.58 3.04
CA LEU A 685 52.99 -38.54 1.93
C LEU A 685 54.27 -38.81 1.12
N LEU A 686 55.35 -38.05 1.37
CA LEU A 686 56.71 -38.32 0.92
C LEU A 686 57.25 -39.68 1.43
N ASP A 687 56.83 -40.12 2.63
CA ASP A 687 57.31 -41.34 3.29
C ASP A 687 56.35 -42.56 3.16
N ASN A 688 55.08 -42.33 2.83
CA ASN A 688 54.06 -43.38 2.83
C ASN A 688 52.86 -43.00 1.94
N GLY A 689 52.72 -43.64 0.77
CA GLY A 689 51.66 -43.41 -0.22
C GLY A 689 50.24 -43.86 0.19
N LYS A 690 49.78 -43.50 1.39
CA LYS A 690 48.47 -43.87 1.96
C LYS A 690 47.80 -42.67 2.65
N PRO A 691 46.96 -41.89 1.95
CA PRO A 691 46.36 -40.66 2.48
C PRO A 691 45.31 -40.84 3.59
N PHE A 692 45.04 -42.08 4.02
CA PHE A 692 44.12 -42.40 5.12
C PHE A 692 44.75 -43.33 6.18
N ASP A 693 46.10 -43.43 6.21
CA ASP A 693 46.85 -44.19 7.22
C ASP A 693 47.03 -43.35 8.50
N PHE A 694 45.91 -43.00 9.12
CA PHE A 694 45.84 -42.30 10.41
C PHE A 694 46.42 -43.17 11.51
N ARG A 695 47.34 -42.63 12.33
CA ARG A 695 48.01 -43.39 13.40
C ARG A 695 48.11 -42.61 14.69
N GLY A 696 47.77 -43.26 15.81
CA GLY A 696 47.93 -42.70 17.16
C GLY A 696 49.37 -42.27 17.51
N SER A 697 50.39 -42.73 16.78
CA SER A 697 51.77 -42.25 16.92
C SER A 697 52.03 -40.88 16.25
N GLN A 698 51.02 -40.30 15.59
CA GLN A 698 51.02 -38.99 14.95
C GLN A 698 49.73 -38.20 15.31
N SER A 699 48.89 -38.76 16.20
CA SER A 699 47.65 -38.11 16.63
C SER A 699 47.85 -37.45 17.99
N ASP A 700 47.51 -36.16 18.08
CA ASP A 700 47.48 -35.43 19.34
C ASP A 700 46.07 -35.45 19.93
N TYR A 701 45.95 -35.66 21.25
CA TYR A 701 44.68 -35.64 21.97
C TYR A 701 44.81 -34.77 23.23
N ARG A 702 43.91 -33.80 23.39
CA ARG A 702 43.93 -32.81 24.47
C ARG A 702 42.56 -32.76 25.17
N LEU A 703 42.49 -33.40 26.33
CA LEU A 703 41.39 -33.20 27.28
C LEU A 703 41.82 -32.17 28.32
N GLY A 704 41.15 -31.02 28.33
CA GLY A 704 41.44 -29.90 29.23
C GLY A 704 40.20 -29.32 29.88
N VAL A 705 40.39 -28.66 31.02
CA VAL A 705 39.35 -27.88 31.69
C VAL A 705 39.79 -26.42 31.71
N ARG A 706 39.09 -25.56 30.97
CA ARG A 706 39.36 -24.12 30.91
C ARG A 706 38.56 -23.43 32.01
N VAL A 707 39.22 -22.75 32.95
CA VAL A 707 38.57 -22.10 34.10
C VAL A 707 38.80 -20.58 34.05
N THR A 708 37.74 -19.81 33.86
CA THR A 708 37.82 -18.33 33.86
C THR A 708 37.33 -17.79 35.20
N THR A 709 38.28 -17.45 36.08
CA THR A 709 37.97 -16.92 37.41
C THR A 709 37.26 -15.56 37.33
N PRO A 710 36.41 -15.19 38.31
CA PRO A 710 35.66 -13.94 38.29
C PRO A 710 36.38 -12.78 39.00
N LEU A 711 37.73 -12.77 39.03
CA LEU A 711 38.53 -11.86 39.86
C LEU A 711 38.50 -10.39 39.39
N ASP A 712 38.65 -10.14 38.10
CA ASP A 712 38.32 -8.84 37.50
C ASP A 712 37.22 -9.01 36.44
N ARG A 713 36.09 -8.36 36.69
CA ARG A 713 34.94 -8.27 35.80
C ARG A 713 34.29 -6.89 35.81
N GLN A 714 35.09 -5.82 35.84
CA GLN A 714 34.61 -4.42 35.84
C GLN A 714 33.65 -4.14 34.67
N ALA A 715 33.97 -4.63 33.47
CA ALA A 715 33.15 -4.45 32.27
C ALA A 715 31.79 -5.18 32.39
N GLN A 716 31.78 -6.43 32.84
CA GLN A 716 30.57 -7.24 33.01
C GLN A 716 29.70 -6.70 34.16
N ARG A 717 30.30 -6.21 35.26
CA ARG A 717 29.56 -5.51 36.33
C ARG A 717 28.88 -4.26 35.80
N ASN A 718 29.58 -3.48 34.96
CA ASN A 718 29.01 -2.29 34.33
C ASN A 718 27.89 -2.66 33.34
N ASN A 719 28.04 -3.74 32.56
CA ASN A 719 26.99 -4.30 31.70
C ASN A 719 25.76 -4.74 32.50
N PHE A 720 25.96 -5.49 33.60
CA PHE A 720 24.89 -5.89 34.51
C PHE A 720 24.16 -4.68 35.09
N ARG A 721 24.87 -3.66 35.57
CA ARG A 721 24.23 -2.44 36.08
C ARG A 721 23.49 -1.66 34.99
N ALA A 722 24.04 -1.61 33.76
CA ALA A 722 23.37 -1.02 32.61
C ALA A 722 22.10 -1.82 32.24
N SER A 723 22.12 -3.15 32.32
CA SER A 723 20.95 -4.00 32.08
C SER A 723 19.82 -3.75 33.10
N GLN A 724 20.15 -3.58 34.39
CA GLN A 724 19.19 -3.20 35.43
C GLN A 724 18.54 -1.84 35.14
N VAL A 725 19.34 -0.84 34.76
CA VAL A 725 18.86 0.49 34.39
C VAL A 725 17.99 0.42 33.12
N SER A 726 18.38 -0.39 32.14
CA SER A 726 17.63 -0.64 30.91
C SER A 726 16.28 -1.29 31.18
N PHE A 727 16.20 -2.30 32.05
CA PHE A 727 14.96 -2.93 32.49
C PHE A 727 14.02 -1.91 33.18
N GLN A 728 14.54 -1.06 34.07
CA GLN A 728 13.72 -0.02 34.71
C GLN A 728 13.28 1.09 33.73
N ARG A 729 14.07 1.38 32.69
CA ARG A 729 13.64 2.23 31.56
C ARG A 729 12.53 1.55 30.76
N ALA A 730 12.69 0.27 30.40
CA ALA A 730 11.68 -0.50 29.66
C ALA A 730 10.33 -0.55 30.40
N ARG A 731 10.33 -0.79 31.72
CA ARG A 731 9.11 -0.74 32.56
C ARG A 731 8.39 0.59 32.47
N ARG A 732 9.11 1.72 32.62
CA ARG A 732 8.51 3.06 32.50
C ARG A 732 8.04 3.38 31.09
N ASN A 733 8.78 2.95 30.07
CA ASN A 733 8.36 3.10 28.67
C ASN A 733 7.08 2.30 28.37
N TYR A 734 6.91 1.12 28.96
CA TYR A 734 5.65 0.37 28.87
C TYR A 734 4.50 1.08 29.57
N MET A 735 4.69 1.57 30.81
CA MET A 735 3.67 2.35 31.53
C MET A 735 3.22 3.59 30.72
N ALA A 736 4.18 4.37 30.22
CA ALA A 736 3.91 5.53 29.38
C ALA A 736 3.23 5.15 28.04
N ALA A 737 3.56 4.00 27.46
CA ALA A 737 2.89 3.49 26.26
C ALA A 737 1.44 3.06 26.55
N GLU A 738 1.18 2.39 27.67
CA GLU A 738 -0.16 1.98 28.10
C GLU A 738 -1.05 3.19 28.40
N ASP A 739 -0.52 4.22 29.06
CA ASP A 739 -1.24 5.46 29.33
C ASP A 739 -1.44 6.32 28.08
N GLN A 740 -0.49 6.30 27.13
CA GLN A 740 -0.68 6.91 25.81
C GLN A 740 -1.82 6.21 25.04
N VAL A 741 -1.90 4.88 25.03
CA VAL A 741 -3.04 4.15 24.42
C VAL A 741 -4.38 4.59 25.03
N LYS A 742 -4.46 4.70 26.35
CA LYS A 742 -5.67 5.20 27.04
C LYS A 742 -5.99 6.65 26.63
N LEU A 743 -4.98 7.48 26.41
CA LEU A 743 -5.14 8.89 26.02
C LEU A 743 -5.60 9.03 24.56
N ASP A 744 -4.92 8.36 23.62
CA ASP A 744 -5.23 8.31 22.18
C ASP A 744 -6.72 8.00 21.98
N VAL A 745 -7.18 6.91 22.58
CA VAL A 745 -8.55 6.39 22.40
C VAL A 745 -9.58 7.28 23.09
N ARG A 746 -9.24 7.89 24.23
CA ARG A 746 -10.09 8.91 24.87
C ARG A 746 -10.24 10.16 24.00
N TYR A 747 -9.21 10.57 23.27
CA TYR A 747 -9.29 11.67 22.32
C TYR A 747 -10.07 11.29 21.06
N ALA A 748 -9.78 10.13 20.44
CA ALA A 748 -10.48 9.64 19.26
C ALA A 748 -12.00 9.48 19.51
N HIS A 749 -12.39 8.87 20.64
CA HIS A 749 -13.81 8.67 20.99
C HIS A 749 -14.56 10.00 21.20
N ARG A 750 -13.96 10.93 21.95
CA ARG A 750 -14.51 12.30 22.13
C ARG A 750 -14.59 13.07 20.83
N ARG A 751 -13.61 12.91 19.93
CA ARG A 751 -13.58 13.56 18.60
C ARG A 751 -14.71 13.06 17.71
N VAL A 752 -14.97 11.75 17.69
CA VAL A 752 -16.12 11.16 16.97
C VAL A 752 -17.45 11.68 17.49
N GLU A 753 -17.68 11.64 18.81
CA GLU A 753 -18.95 12.12 19.39
C GLU A 753 -19.12 13.65 19.26
N MET A 754 -18.04 14.42 19.23
CA MET A 754 -18.08 15.85 18.91
C MET A 754 -18.45 16.07 17.44
N LYS A 755 -17.75 15.46 16.47
CA LYS A 755 -18.06 15.60 15.04
C LYS A 755 -19.48 15.12 14.70
N ARG A 756 -19.99 14.08 15.37
CA ARG A 756 -21.39 13.64 15.27
C ARG A 756 -22.40 14.74 15.60
N ARG A 757 -22.12 15.54 16.64
CA ARG A 757 -22.98 16.66 17.04
C ARG A 757 -22.84 17.85 16.10
N VAL A 758 -21.61 18.15 15.66
CA VAL A 758 -21.34 19.23 14.69
C VAL A 758 -22.06 18.93 13.35
N PHE A 759 -22.12 17.69 12.90
CA PHE A 759 -22.89 17.31 11.71
C PHE A 759 -24.40 17.64 11.83
N GLU A 760 -25.03 17.37 12.98
CA GLU A 760 -26.44 17.74 13.23
C GLU A 760 -26.61 19.27 13.43
N ILE A 761 -25.56 20.00 13.84
CA ILE A 761 -25.54 21.48 13.86
C ILE A 761 -25.47 22.04 12.44
N ASN A 762 -24.59 21.52 11.59
CA ASN A 762 -24.41 22.02 10.22
C ASN A 762 -25.62 21.67 9.32
N ARG A 763 -26.30 20.56 9.59
CA ARG A 763 -27.66 20.30 9.07
C ARG A 763 -28.64 21.44 9.39
N ARG A 764 -28.61 21.98 10.61
CA ARG A 764 -29.46 23.13 11.00
C ARG A 764 -28.99 24.41 10.30
N ALA A 765 -27.69 24.62 10.14
CA ALA A 765 -27.14 25.76 9.39
C ALA A 765 -27.62 25.78 7.93
N VAL A 766 -27.57 24.64 7.22
CA VAL A 766 -28.12 24.52 5.84
C VAL A 766 -29.62 24.83 5.80
N ARG A 767 -30.41 24.35 6.78
CA ARG A 767 -31.85 24.70 6.90
C ARG A 767 -32.08 26.21 7.11
N VAL A 768 -31.21 26.88 7.87
CA VAL A 768 -31.29 28.33 8.10
C VAL A 768 -30.89 29.09 6.82
N ALA A 769 -29.75 28.77 6.21
CA ALA A 769 -29.28 29.42 4.98
C ALA A 769 -30.28 29.27 3.81
N ALA A 770 -30.97 28.13 3.70
CA ALA A 770 -32.06 27.95 2.74
C ALA A 770 -33.24 28.91 3.00
N ARG A 771 -33.65 29.07 4.27
CA ARG A 771 -34.70 30.02 4.68
C ARG A 771 -34.27 31.49 4.50
N GLU A 772 -32.98 31.81 4.70
CA GLU A 772 -32.41 33.13 4.40
C GLU A 772 -32.44 33.45 2.91
N LEU A 773 -32.11 32.48 2.04
CA LEU A 773 -32.18 32.66 0.59
C LEU A 773 -33.61 32.88 0.09
N ASP A 774 -34.57 32.08 0.58
CA ASP A 774 -36.00 32.28 0.30
C ASP A 774 -36.42 33.72 0.65
N GLN A 775 -36.10 34.17 1.86
CA GLN A 775 -36.45 35.50 2.34
C GLN A 775 -35.77 36.61 1.52
N ALA A 776 -34.47 36.51 1.25
CA ALA A 776 -33.74 37.53 0.49
C ALA A 776 -34.29 37.68 -0.94
N VAL A 777 -34.68 36.57 -1.56
CA VAL A 777 -35.30 36.56 -2.90
C VAL A 777 -36.74 37.08 -2.84
N GLU A 778 -37.51 36.78 -1.79
CA GLU A 778 -38.87 37.31 -1.61
C GLU A 778 -38.86 38.83 -1.37
N PHE A 779 -37.97 39.32 -0.50
CA PHE A 779 -37.80 40.75 -0.24
C PHE A 779 -37.40 41.55 -1.50
N ALA A 780 -36.56 40.99 -2.37
CA ALA A 780 -36.19 41.60 -3.64
C ALA A 780 -37.31 41.56 -4.70
N ALA A 781 -38.24 40.60 -4.61
CA ALA A 781 -39.38 40.50 -5.51
C ALA A 781 -40.55 41.45 -5.16
N ARG A 782 -40.52 42.10 -4.00
CA ARG A 782 -41.56 43.04 -3.56
C ARG A 782 -41.43 44.38 -4.32
N PRO A 783 -42.51 44.88 -4.95
CA PRO A 783 -42.46 46.16 -5.67
C PRO A 783 -42.22 47.34 -4.72
N PRO A 784 -41.59 48.45 -5.19
CA PRO A 784 -41.36 49.63 -4.37
C PRO A 784 -42.69 50.23 -3.89
N ARG A 785 -42.68 50.79 -2.68
CA ARG A 785 -43.83 51.51 -2.12
C ARG A 785 -43.98 52.86 -2.84
N PRO A 786 -45.21 53.36 -3.05
CA PRO A 786 -45.41 54.70 -3.62
C PRO A 786 -44.70 55.76 -2.77
N GLY A 787 -43.80 56.53 -3.39
CA GLY A 787 -43.03 57.59 -2.73
C GLY A 787 -41.72 57.18 -2.06
N GLN A 788 -41.20 55.96 -2.30
CA GLN A 788 -39.86 55.55 -1.84
C GLN A 788 -38.85 55.59 -3.01
N ASP A 789 -37.69 56.22 -2.79
CA ASP A 789 -36.66 56.37 -3.82
C ASP A 789 -36.00 55.06 -4.23
N VAL A 790 -35.70 54.94 -5.52
CA VAL A 790 -35.06 53.74 -6.12
C VAL A 790 -33.65 53.50 -5.54
N ALA A 791 -33.00 54.52 -4.98
CA ALA A 791 -31.67 54.42 -4.37
C ALA A 791 -31.61 53.43 -3.19
N ASP A 792 -32.69 53.28 -2.40
CA ASP A 792 -32.79 52.31 -1.30
C ASP A 792 -32.68 50.85 -1.80
N GLN A 793 -33.02 50.59 -3.07
CA GLN A 793 -33.03 49.24 -3.64
C GLN A 793 -31.62 48.69 -3.97
N SER A 794 -30.59 49.54 -3.95
CA SER A 794 -29.17 49.16 -4.18
C SER A 794 -28.70 47.97 -3.30
N SER A 795 -29.28 47.80 -2.11
CA SER A 795 -28.96 46.70 -1.21
C SER A 795 -29.46 45.30 -1.67
N GLN A 796 -30.43 45.23 -2.58
CA GLN A 796 -31.11 43.97 -2.93
C GLN A 796 -30.18 42.93 -3.57
N GLY A 797 -29.36 43.33 -4.55
CA GLY A 797 -28.43 42.43 -5.22
C GLY A 797 -27.36 41.87 -4.28
N VAL A 798 -26.85 42.71 -3.38
CA VAL A 798 -25.86 42.33 -2.35
C VAL A 798 -26.47 41.35 -1.35
N ASN A 799 -27.72 41.55 -0.94
CA ASN A 799 -28.39 40.66 0.01
C ASN A 799 -28.67 39.26 -0.59
N ILE A 800 -29.08 39.18 -1.86
CA ILE A 800 -29.19 37.88 -2.55
C ILE A 800 -27.82 37.22 -2.72
N SER A 801 -26.78 37.96 -3.10
CA SER A 801 -25.42 37.40 -3.23
C SER A 801 -24.96 36.80 -1.91
N ARG A 802 -25.13 37.53 -0.79
CA ARG A 802 -24.76 37.04 0.54
C ARG A 802 -25.52 35.75 0.91
N ALA A 803 -26.82 35.68 0.65
CA ALA A 803 -27.60 34.46 0.94
C ALA A 803 -27.21 33.26 0.05
N LEU A 804 -26.76 33.50 -1.19
CA LEU A 804 -26.21 32.47 -2.07
C LEU A 804 -24.82 31.99 -1.61
N ASP A 805 -23.96 32.91 -1.16
CA ASP A 805 -22.66 32.54 -0.59
C ASP A 805 -22.87 31.78 0.74
N ASN A 806 -23.78 32.22 1.63
CA ASN A 806 -24.15 31.54 2.88
C ASN A 806 -24.60 30.08 2.66
N ILE A 807 -25.51 29.82 1.70
CA ILE A 807 -26.01 28.45 1.46
C ILE A 807 -24.94 27.54 0.82
N LEU A 808 -24.08 28.09 -0.05
CA LEU A 808 -22.95 27.34 -0.62
C LEU A 808 -21.92 27.01 0.47
N GLU A 809 -21.61 27.95 1.37
CA GLU A 809 -20.74 27.71 2.52
C GLU A 809 -21.29 26.62 3.43
N ALA A 810 -22.54 26.73 3.89
CA ALA A 810 -23.18 25.72 4.73
C ALA A 810 -23.25 24.33 4.05
N GLN A 811 -23.45 24.25 2.73
CA GLN A 811 -23.39 22.99 1.99
C GLN A 811 -21.97 22.40 1.93
N ASN A 812 -20.94 23.22 1.74
CA ASN A 812 -19.54 22.77 1.82
C ASN A 812 -19.22 22.23 3.23
N GLU A 813 -19.59 22.96 4.28
CA GLU A 813 -19.36 22.56 5.67
C GLU A 813 -20.12 21.27 6.06
N MET A 814 -21.30 21.03 5.50
CA MET A 814 -22.07 19.79 5.72
C MET A 814 -21.34 18.56 5.15
N ILE A 815 -20.63 18.72 4.01
CA ILE A 815 -19.80 17.67 3.41
C ILE A 815 -18.47 17.53 4.18
N GLU A 816 -17.85 18.64 4.58
CA GLU A 816 -16.61 18.65 5.36
C GLU A 816 -16.79 17.95 6.72
N THR A 817 -17.89 18.24 7.42
CA THR A 817 -18.19 17.61 8.72
C THR A 817 -18.60 16.14 8.61
N TRP A 818 -19.14 15.72 7.46
CA TRP A 818 -19.28 14.29 7.13
C TRP A 818 -17.92 13.61 6.93
N VAL A 819 -17.05 14.18 6.08
CA VAL A 819 -15.68 13.69 5.85
C VAL A 819 -14.90 13.56 7.15
N ASP A 820 -14.98 14.56 8.03
CA ASP A 820 -14.37 14.55 9.36
C ASP A 820 -14.95 13.48 10.29
N TYR A 821 -16.26 13.24 10.23
CA TYR A 821 -16.93 12.23 11.05
C TYR A 821 -16.51 10.82 10.63
N GLU A 822 -16.60 10.52 9.34
CA GLU A 822 -16.16 9.25 8.76
C GLU A 822 -14.67 9.03 9.07
N SER A 823 -13.82 10.03 8.83
CA SER A 823 -12.39 9.97 9.11
C SER A 823 -12.09 9.70 10.59
N SER A 824 -12.77 10.41 11.50
CA SER A 824 -12.64 10.18 12.93
C SER A 824 -13.11 8.78 13.34
N ARG A 825 -14.15 8.23 12.69
CA ARG A 825 -14.63 6.86 12.93
C ARG A 825 -13.58 5.82 12.52
N HIS A 826 -13.03 5.93 11.30
CA HIS A 826 -12.01 4.99 10.82
C HIS A 826 -10.76 5.01 11.71
N ALA A 827 -10.31 6.21 12.13
CA ALA A 827 -9.23 6.34 13.12
C ALA A 827 -9.55 5.63 14.44
N LEU A 828 -10.77 5.79 14.99
CA LEU A 828 -11.16 5.13 16.24
C LEU A 828 -11.13 3.58 16.14
N TYR A 829 -11.61 2.99 15.04
CA TYR A 829 -11.58 1.52 14.86
C TYR A 829 -10.14 0.98 14.67
N ARG A 830 -9.23 1.77 14.08
CA ARG A 830 -7.79 1.46 14.07
C ARG A 830 -7.18 1.56 15.47
N ASP A 831 -7.48 2.63 16.20
CA ASP A 831 -6.84 2.95 17.47
C ASP A 831 -7.37 2.11 18.64
N THR A 832 -8.57 1.54 18.51
CA THR A 832 -9.09 0.44 19.36
C THR A 832 -8.55 -0.94 18.96
N GLY A 833 -7.82 -1.05 17.84
CA GLY A 833 -7.24 -2.30 17.36
C GLY A 833 -8.23 -3.33 16.81
N THR A 834 -9.51 -2.99 16.69
CA THR A 834 -10.60 -3.90 16.30
C THR A 834 -10.89 -3.93 14.80
N MET A 835 -10.37 -2.97 14.03
CA MET A 835 -10.45 -2.97 12.57
C MET A 835 -9.79 -4.22 11.95
N GLN A 836 -10.57 -5.06 11.27
CA GLN A 836 -10.05 -6.20 10.48
C GLN A 836 -9.93 -5.81 9.00
N ILE A 837 -8.86 -6.25 8.32
CA ILE A 837 -8.58 -5.96 6.92
C ILE A 837 -8.35 -7.29 6.19
N ASP A 838 -9.18 -7.60 5.19
CA ASP A 838 -9.05 -8.83 4.39
C ASP A 838 -7.88 -8.78 3.40
N SER A 839 -7.61 -9.88 2.69
CA SER A 839 -6.58 -9.95 1.64
C SER A 839 -6.78 -8.93 0.51
N GLN A 840 -8.01 -8.47 0.27
CA GLN A 840 -8.36 -7.46 -0.73
C GLN A 840 -8.31 -6.02 -0.16
N GLY A 841 -7.84 -5.83 1.07
CA GLY A 841 -7.73 -4.52 1.71
C GLY A 841 -9.04 -3.95 2.26
N ARG A 842 -10.16 -4.68 2.17
CA ARG A 842 -11.46 -4.19 2.66
C ARG A 842 -11.51 -4.22 4.17
N TRP A 843 -12.11 -3.19 4.76
CA TRP A 843 -12.50 -3.23 6.17
C TRP A 843 -13.73 -4.13 6.35
N VAL A 844 -13.52 -5.29 6.99
CA VAL A 844 -14.58 -6.21 7.43
C VAL A 844 -14.99 -5.84 8.87
N LYS A 845 -16.28 -6.00 9.19
CA LYS A 845 -16.89 -5.67 10.49
C LYS A 845 -17.19 -6.91 11.31
#